data_AF-A0A3M7NBN0-F1
#
_entry.id   AF-A0A3M7NBN0-F1
#
_cell.length_a   1.000
_cell.length_b   1.000
_cell.length_c   1.000
_cell.angle_alpha   90.00
_cell.angle_beta   90.00
_cell.angle_gamma   90.00
#
_symmetry.space_group_name_H-M   'P 1'
#
loop_
_entity.id
_entity.type
_entity.pdbx_description
1 polymer ?
#
loop_
_entity_poly.entity_id
_entity_poly.type
_entity_poly.pdbx_seq_one_letter_code
_entity_poly.pdbx_strand_id
1 'polypeptide(L)'
;MSTFDGFVKEFPSIRIDYFRHQPDRPPPAACFLTHVHSDHLQGLETLKMPFVYCSATTRRLLLRMEKYPCRLNFANGILESRKQTYKHLRLVLRALPLHTCTEIELNPLQKIQVVMFDANHCPGAVSFLIQDQASAIFYTGDIRAEPWWVNSLVQNPYILPYTCGIKTLDCIYLDTTFASHNRVYRSFPSKADGLKELLRKLTLYPPATVFYFRAWTLGYEQVWMAMSSLLSSQVHVEDYQLRLFHAITEHSRDGYAMFEAPPLVGFTLGNQHHPGCLTLSSDTRIHSCEPGMECHSHLNQADTVWVSPIVSRLEDGTELPEVGAGGGLGDLHPTAELEVDDLALVQQLSSLCAELRISGALLEQLQEAIATAQASARARLPLDGLGLDGEAISVHDFIDRLSKKQGQGLPVAAAPAPRKDLQSSGNVLHFPYSRHSSYEELRHFVSVFRPRDLCPCTVHVESWSEDINTAAPNGQVNTNGSDVSVHKYERSSSVPSTAFEALDAEEHPAPDSLNGKSSGARRSAYNAALRCLLDSDASDWQDLVLRSSIRSFASEAPSKGSSGSATPWIVGAAAIGAGAFGYSFLGSKAPADRPAEKKASPEAKKIFTGGDQGFLDLKVKEVQDYNHNTKKIIFELPDPDAVSGLHVASALLTKYKAPDQEKATIRPYTPISDEDEKGHLDLLVKVYPKGPMSTHIHSLKPGDTLAIKGPIPKYAWSPNKHDHITLIAGGTGIAPMYQLVRSIFSNPEDKTKVSLVFGNIAEEDILLREEFDKLEKKYGDRFKVFYTLDKPSSNWKFGKGYITKELLKEVIPDPKSENIKVFVCGPPPLYKAISGGKVSPADQGELDGILKELGYTKEQVYKF
;
A
#
# COMPACT_ATOMS: atom_id res chain seq x y z
N MET A 1 -11.55 -3.70 18.63
CA MET A 1 -11.11 -4.89 17.87
C MET A 1 -12.34 -5.70 17.54
N SER A 2 -12.76 -5.64 16.27
CA SER A 2 -13.87 -6.40 15.72
C SER A 2 -13.69 -7.90 15.91
N THR A 3 -14.79 -8.58 16.21
CA THR A 3 -14.90 -10.05 16.31
C THR A 3 -15.79 -10.63 15.22
N PHE A 4 -16.21 -9.80 14.26
CA PHE A 4 -17.12 -10.17 13.19
C PHE A 4 -16.45 -11.11 12.17
N ASP A 5 -17.15 -12.18 11.77
CA ASP A 5 -16.68 -13.15 10.77
C ASP A 5 -16.88 -12.72 9.30
N GLY A 6 -17.30 -11.47 9.11
CA GLY A 6 -17.58 -10.85 7.82
C GLY A 6 -18.86 -11.32 7.13
N PHE A 7 -19.68 -12.16 7.75
CA PHE A 7 -20.87 -12.73 7.13
C PHE A 7 -22.14 -11.93 7.44
N VAL A 8 -22.79 -11.44 6.40
CA VAL A 8 -24.09 -10.77 6.47
C VAL A 8 -25.20 -11.72 6.02
N LYS A 9 -26.23 -11.91 6.84
CA LYS A 9 -27.23 -12.99 6.68
C LYS A 9 -28.13 -12.78 5.46
N GLU A 10 -28.40 -11.52 5.13
CA GLU A 10 -29.21 -11.09 3.99
C GLU A 10 -28.46 -11.23 2.65
N PHE A 11 -27.13 -11.16 2.67
CA PHE A 11 -26.28 -11.21 1.48
C PHE A 11 -25.17 -12.27 1.64
N PRO A 12 -25.51 -13.57 1.72
CA PRO A 12 -24.56 -14.64 2.05
C PRO A 12 -23.41 -14.81 1.02
N SER A 13 -23.56 -14.22 -0.16
CA SER A 13 -22.57 -14.18 -1.25
C SER A 13 -21.54 -13.06 -1.13
N ILE A 14 -21.60 -12.18 -0.11
CA ILE A 14 -20.58 -11.15 0.14
C ILE A 14 -19.83 -11.37 1.45
N ARG A 15 -18.65 -10.75 1.61
CA ARG A 15 -17.94 -10.63 2.89
C ARG A 15 -17.53 -9.17 3.15
N ILE A 16 -17.53 -8.76 4.42
CA ILE A 16 -17.15 -7.39 4.82
C ILE A 16 -16.09 -7.49 5.93
N ASP A 17 -14.96 -6.80 5.78
CA ASP A 17 -13.86 -6.67 6.76
C ASP A 17 -13.18 -7.98 7.27
N TYR A 18 -13.63 -9.14 6.81
CA TYR A 18 -13.03 -10.45 7.10
C TYR A 18 -12.88 -11.26 5.80
N PHE A 19 -11.64 -11.64 5.48
CA PHE A 19 -11.25 -12.19 4.18
C PHE A 19 -10.59 -13.57 4.27
N ARG A 20 -10.52 -14.17 5.46
CA ARG A 20 -10.02 -15.55 5.61
C ARG A 20 -11.01 -16.53 4.97
N HIS A 21 -10.48 -17.63 4.44
CA HIS A 21 -11.32 -18.72 3.92
C HIS A 21 -12.06 -19.42 5.09
N GLN A 22 -13.34 -19.69 4.91
CA GLN A 22 -14.20 -20.43 5.85
C GLN A 22 -14.64 -21.72 5.13
N PRO A 23 -14.13 -22.91 5.51
CA PRO A 23 -14.40 -24.16 4.78
C PRO A 23 -15.88 -24.50 4.65
N ASP A 24 -16.67 -24.21 5.69
CA ASP A 24 -18.11 -24.51 5.76
C ASP A 24 -18.99 -23.54 4.97
N ARG A 25 -18.41 -22.54 4.28
CA ARG A 25 -19.17 -21.52 3.55
C ARG A 25 -18.66 -21.32 2.11
N PRO A 26 -19.56 -21.03 1.15
CA PRO A 26 -19.15 -20.77 -0.21
C PRO A 26 -18.25 -19.52 -0.30
N PRO A 27 -17.29 -19.48 -1.25
CA PRO A 27 -16.48 -18.29 -1.52
C PRO A 27 -17.36 -17.08 -1.88
N PRO A 28 -16.98 -15.86 -1.44
CA PRO A 28 -17.71 -14.65 -1.81
C PRO A 28 -17.62 -14.33 -3.30
N ALA A 29 -18.70 -13.74 -3.83
CA ALA A 29 -18.76 -13.12 -5.14
C ALA A 29 -18.19 -11.68 -5.13
N ALA A 30 -18.30 -10.99 -3.99
CA ALA A 30 -17.71 -9.66 -3.77
C ALA A 30 -17.29 -9.50 -2.30
N CYS A 31 -16.25 -8.72 -2.05
CA CYS A 31 -15.84 -8.36 -0.70
C CYS A 31 -15.85 -6.83 -0.51
N PHE A 32 -16.00 -6.38 0.73
CA PHE A 32 -16.02 -4.96 1.11
C PHE A 32 -15.02 -4.70 2.24
N LEU A 33 -14.39 -3.53 2.22
CA LEU A 33 -13.47 -3.08 3.25
C LEU A 33 -13.84 -1.65 3.68
N THR A 34 -14.19 -1.47 4.95
CA THR A 34 -14.56 -0.17 5.53
C THR A 34 -13.37 0.75 5.70
N HIS A 35 -12.27 0.29 6.31
CA HIS A 35 -11.13 1.12 6.68
C HIS A 35 -9.82 0.32 6.82
N VAL A 36 -8.78 0.91 7.46
CA VAL A 36 -7.40 0.38 7.47
C VAL A 36 -6.88 0.21 8.91
N HIS A 37 -7.50 -0.69 9.67
CA HIS A 37 -7.08 -1.14 11.02
C HIS A 37 -6.96 -2.67 11.05
N SER A 38 -6.02 -3.23 11.82
CA SER A 38 -5.52 -4.61 11.62
C SER A 38 -6.58 -5.71 11.76
N ASP A 39 -7.54 -5.51 12.64
CA ASP A 39 -8.69 -6.39 12.91
C ASP A 39 -9.70 -6.41 11.76
N HIS A 40 -9.76 -5.37 10.92
CA HIS A 40 -10.56 -5.31 9.68
C HIS A 40 -9.79 -5.76 8.43
N LEU A 41 -8.54 -6.24 8.56
CA LEU A 41 -7.70 -6.70 7.43
C LEU A 41 -7.44 -8.22 7.46
N GLN A 42 -8.17 -8.98 8.28
CA GLN A 42 -7.91 -10.39 8.55
C GLN A 42 -8.05 -11.26 7.27
N GLY A 43 -6.95 -11.88 6.84
CA GLY A 43 -6.88 -12.70 5.62
C GLY A 43 -6.67 -11.91 4.32
N LEU A 44 -6.66 -10.57 4.37
CA LEU A 44 -6.55 -9.74 3.16
C LEU A 44 -5.17 -9.86 2.48
N GLU A 45 -4.11 -10.23 3.23
CA GLU A 45 -2.75 -10.44 2.70
C GLU A 45 -2.64 -11.60 1.69
N THR A 46 -3.59 -12.54 1.68
CA THR A 46 -3.58 -13.71 0.77
C THR A 46 -4.68 -13.67 -0.30
N LEU A 47 -5.56 -12.66 -0.27
CA LEU A 47 -6.73 -12.58 -1.14
C LEU A 47 -6.34 -12.24 -2.60
N LYS A 48 -6.73 -13.10 -3.53
CA LYS A 48 -6.49 -12.89 -4.99
C LYS A 48 -7.77 -12.49 -5.75
N MET A 49 -8.91 -12.95 -5.28
CA MET A 49 -10.27 -12.70 -5.81
C MET A 49 -11.29 -13.04 -4.70
N PRO A 50 -12.53 -12.52 -4.74
CA PRO A 50 -13.11 -11.57 -5.69
C PRO A 50 -12.57 -10.14 -5.50
N PHE A 51 -13.18 -9.15 -6.16
CA PHE A 51 -12.83 -7.74 -5.92
C PHE A 51 -13.21 -7.29 -4.51
N VAL A 52 -12.41 -6.36 -3.97
CA VAL A 52 -12.64 -5.71 -2.67
C VAL A 52 -13.03 -4.25 -2.91
N TYR A 53 -14.27 -3.90 -2.57
CA TYR A 53 -14.81 -2.56 -2.71
C TYR A 53 -14.54 -1.74 -1.44
N CYS A 54 -14.06 -0.50 -1.60
CA CYS A 54 -13.67 0.38 -0.49
C CYS A 54 -13.67 1.85 -0.92
N SER A 55 -13.40 2.77 0.02
CA SER A 55 -13.17 4.17 -0.30
C SER A 55 -11.86 4.38 -1.08
N ALA A 56 -11.78 5.48 -1.83
CA ALA A 56 -10.56 5.84 -2.55
C ALA A 56 -9.37 6.09 -1.61
N THR A 57 -9.61 6.68 -0.43
CA THR A 57 -8.59 6.90 0.60
C THR A 57 -8.13 5.58 1.20
N THR A 58 -9.04 4.69 1.63
CA THR A 58 -8.72 3.33 2.13
C THR A 58 -7.85 2.57 1.12
N ARG A 59 -8.21 2.58 -0.17
CA ARG A 59 -7.38 1.98 -1.24
C ARG A 59 -5.98 2.58 -1.35
N ARG A 60 -5.84 3.91 -1.27
CA ARG A 60 -4.55 4.62 -1.39
C ARG A 60 -3.65 4.35 -0.20
N LEU A 61 -4.19 4.41 1.02
CA LEU A 61 -3.52 4.08 2.28
C LEU A 61 -3.03 2.63 2.28
N LEU A 62 -3.94 1.68 2.05
CA LEU A 62 -3.65 0.24 2.09
C LEU A 62 -2.53 -0.16 1.10
N LEU A 63 -2.57 0.36 -0.14
CA LEU A 63 -1.55 0.11 -1.17
C LEU A 63 -0.18 0.75 -0.89
N ARG A 64 -0.03 1.49 0.21
CA ARG A 64 1.21 2.12 0.66
C ARG A 64 1.69 1.62 2.01
N MET A 65 0.89 0.85 2.74
CA MET A 65 1.29 0.28 4.03
C MET A 65 2.54 -0.60 3.92
N GLU A 66 3.41 -0.45 4.90
CA GLU A 66 4.64 -1.23 5.10
C GLU A 66 4.57 -1.83 6.53
N LYS A 67 4.89 -3.12 6.77
CA LYS A 67 4.84 -3.70 8.14
C LYS A 67 5.88 -3.03 9.06
N TYR A 68 5.59 -2.83 10.34
CA TYR A 68 6.49 -2.14 11.28
C TYR A 68 7.94 -2.67 11.30
N PRO A 69 8.21 -3.98 11.38
CA PRO A 69 9.59 -4.48 11.29
C PRO A 69 10.26 -4.11 9.97
N CYS A 70 9.51 -4.04 8.87
CA CYS A 70 10.03 -3.58 7.59
C CYS A 70 10.30 -2.06 7.57
N ARG A 71 9.46 -1.24 8.22
CA ARG A 71 9.67 0.21 8.37
C ARG A 71 10.94 0.48 9.18
N LEU A 72 11.03 -0.10 10.37
CA LEU A 72 12.14 0.10 11.30
C LEU A 72 13.45 -0.46 10.74
N ASN A 73 13.44 -1.67 10.17
CA ASN A 73 14.64 -2.23 9.52
C ASN A 73 15.07 -1.42 8.29
N PHE A 74 14.14 -0.82 7.53
CA PHE A 74 14.50 0.10 6.44
C PHE A 74 15.07 1.42 6.97
N ALA A 75 14.47 2.00 8.01
CA ALA A 75 14.95 3.22 8.66
C ALA A 75 16.38 3.06 9.22
N ASN A 76 16.63 1.92 9.88
CA ASN A 76 17.92 1.54 10.46
C ASN A 76 18.93 1.00 9.42
N GLY A 77 18.63 1.03 8.12
CA GLY A 77 19.54 0.58 7.06
C GLY A 77 19.77 -0.93 6.96
N ILE A 78 18.99 -1.73 7.70
CA ILE A 78 19.03 -3.21 7.68
C ILE A 78 18.37 -3.76 6.41
N LEU A 79 17.31 -3.12 5.91
CA LEU A 79 16.67 -3.46 4.63
C LEU A 79 17.08 -2.49 3.52
N GLU A 80 17.57 -3.04 2.40
CA GLU A 80 17.94 -2.26 1.21
C GLU A 80 16.74 -1.61 0.49
N SER A 81 15.51 -2.07 0.74
CA SER A 81 14.30 -1.54 0.12
C SER A 81 13.06 -1.68 1.01
N ARG A 82 12.13 -0.74 0.85
CA ARG A 82 10.83 -0.73 1.54
C ARG A 82 9.94 -1.87 1.04
N LYS A 83 9.33 -2.61 1.97
CA LYS A 83 8.39 -3.71 1.66
C LYS A 83 6.95 -3.28 1.96
N GLN A 84 6.18 -3.06 0.90
CA GLN A 84 4.75 -2.73 0.99
C GLN A 84 3.90 -4.00 1.08
N THR A 85 3.08 -4.13 2.12
CA THR A 85 2.32 -5.34 2.45
C THR A 85 1.28 -5.67 1.38
N TYR A 86 0.37 -4.73 1.10
CA TYR A 86 -0.81 -4.97 0.27
C TYR A 86 -0.65 -4.52 -1.19
N LYS A 87 0.58 -4.20 -1.63
CA LYS A 87 0.86 -3.68 -2.99
C LYS A 87 0.28 -4.56 -4.11
N HIS A 88 0.23 -5.87 -3.88
CA HIS A 88 -0.30 -6.86 -4.82
C HIS A 88 -1.81 -6.70 -5.09
N LEU A 89 -2.58 -6.16 -4.12
CA LEU A 89 -4.03 -5.95 -4.24
C LEU A 89 -4.42 -4.80 -5.18
N ARG A 90 -3.47 -4.14 -5.86
CA ARG A 90 -3.73 -3.02 -6.80
C ARG A 90 -4.77 -3.36 -7.87
N LEU A 91 -4.83 -4.62 -8.30
CA LEU A 91 -5.79 -5.12 -9.30
C LEU A 91 -7.09 -5.67 -8.67
N VAL A 92 -7.10 -5.95 -7.37
CA VAL A 92 -8.23 -6.52 -6.61
C VAL A 92 -9.12 -5.42 -6.03
N LEU A 93 -8.51 -4.36 -5.48
CA LEU A 93 -9.20 -3.24 -4.86
C LEU A 93 -9.95 -2.38 -5.89
N ARG A 94 -11.20 -2.05 -5.59
CA ARG A 94 -12.07 -1.14 -6.36
C ARG A 94 -12.49 0.02 -5.46
N ALA A 95 -12.14 1.24 -5.87
CA ALA A 95 -12.57 2.46 -5.18
C ALA A 95 -13.97 2.86 -5.66
N LEU A 96 -14.90 3.01 -4.73
CA LEU A 96 -16.22 3.59 -4.99
C LEU A 96 -16.25 5.08 -4.58
N PRO A 97 -17.15 5.90 -5.16
CA PRO A 97 -17.40 7.26 -4.67
C PRO A 97 -18.29 7.25 -3.41
N LEU A 98 -18.02 8.18 -2.49
CA LEU A 98 -18.91 8.44 -1.35
C LEU A 98 -20.27 8.97 -1.82
N HIS A 99 -21.30 8.74 -1.02
CA HIS A 99 -22.66 9.28 -1.16
C HIS A 99 -23.29 9.04 -2.55
N THR A 100 -22.85 8.00 -3.25
CA THR A 100 -23.26 7.67 -4.62
C THR A 100 -23.75 6.24 -4.68
N CYS A 101 -24.98 6.03 -5.15
CA CYS A 101 -25.52 4.68 -5.35
C CYS A 101 -24.83 3.98 -6.52
N THR A 102 -24.12 2.89 -6.22
CA THR A 102 -23.41 2.07 -7.20
C THR A 102 -24.08 0.70 -7.30
N GLU A 103 -24.43 0.27 -8.51
CA GLU A 103 -24.87 -1.11 -8.76
C GLU A 103 -23.65 -2.02 -8.92
N ILE A 104 -23.64 -3.15 -8.20
CA ILE A 104 -22.61 -4.18 -8.26
C ILE A 104 -23.28 -5.50 -8.66
N GLU A 105 -22.83 -6.07 -9.78
CA GLU A 105 -23.22 -7.40 -10.23
C GLU A 105 -22.41 -8.45 -9.46
N LEU A 106 -23.11 -9.32 -8.72
CA LEU A 106 -22.49 -10.44 -7.99
C LEU A 106 -22.40 -11.68 -8.89
N ASN A 107 -23.42 -11.89 -9.72
CA ASN A 107 -23.47 -12.90 -10.77
C ASN A 107 -24.55 -12.49 -11.81
N PRO A 108 -24.68 -13.17 -12.97
CA PRO A 108 -25.60 -12.76 -14.03
C PRO A 108 -27.09 -12.70 -13.65
N LEU A 109 -27.49 -13.23 -12.49
CA LEU A 109 -28.86 -13.23 -11.97
C LEU A 109 -29.03 -12.38 -10.69
N GLN A 110 -27.94 -11.88 -10.09
CA GLN A 110 -27.96 -11.20 -8.79
C GLN A 110 -27.15 -9.91 -8.81
N LYS A 111 -27.79 -8.82 -8.44
CA LYS A 111 -27.20 -7.49 -8.32
C LYS A 111 -27.58 -6.86 -6.98
N ILE A 112 -26.67 -6.07 -6.43
CA ILE A 112 -26.89 -5.27 -5.21
C ILE A 112 -26.59 -3.80 -5.51
N GLN A 113 -27.21 -2.92 -4.75
CA GLN A 113 -26.89 -1.49 -4.72
C GLN A 113 -26.14 -1.17 -3.44
N VAL A 114 -25.03 -0.43 -3.57
CA VAL A 114 -24.18 -0.04 -2.45
C VAL A 114 -23.99 1.48 -2.44
N VAL A 115 -24.14 2.08 -1.26
CA VAL A 115 -23.84 3.49 -0.99
C VAL A 115 -22.86 3.56 0.18
N MET A 116 -21.79 4.34 0.04
CA MET A 116 -20.82 4.57 1.12
C MET A 116 -21.04 5.92 1.80
N PHE A 117 -20.82 5.96 3.11
CA PHE A 117 -20.89 7.17 3.94
C PHE A 117 -19.63 7.26 4.79
N ASP A 118 -19.13 8.47 5.03
CA ASP A 118 -18.03 8.69 6.00
C ASP A 118 -18.43 8.18 7.40
N ALA A 119 -17.55 7.44 8.06
CA ALA A 119 -17.81 6.80 9.36
C ALA A 119 -17.47 7.68 10.59
N ASN A 120 -16.90 8.88 10.39
CA ASN A 120 -16.29 9.71 11.44
C ASN A 120 -15.27 8.94 12.32
N HIS A 121 -14.61 7.90 11.78
CA HIS A 121 -13.68 7.09 12.56
C HIS A 121 -12.21 7.48 12.27
N CYS A 122 -11.73 7.19 11.06
CA CYS A 122 -10.41 7.56 10.56
C CYS A 122 -10.46 7.90 9.05
N PRO A 123 -9.39 8.47 8.45
CA PRO A 123 -9.39 8.85 7.04
C PRO A 123 -9.71 7.69 6.11
N GLY A 124 -10.69 7.89 5.24
CA GLY A 124 -11.23 6.88 4.33
C GLY A 124 -12.17 5.86 4.96
N ALA A 125 -12.43 5.90 6.27
CA ALA A 125 -13.35 4.96 6.90
C ALA A 125 -14.80 5.18 6.46
N VAL A 126 -15.47 4.09 6.07
CA VAL A 126 -16.84 4.16 5.57
C VAL A 126 -17.78 3.16 6.22
N SER A 127 -19.05 3.57 6.33
CA SER A 127 -20.19 2.68 6.53
C SER A 127 -20.86 2.39 5.17
N PHE A 128 -21.47 1.21 5.02
CA PHE A 128 -22.14 0.76 3.81
C PHE A 128 -23.65 0.62 4.03
N LEU A 129 -24.47 1.26 3.18
CA LEU A 129 -25.85 0.84 2.92
C LEU A 129 -25.80 -0.16 1.75
N ILE A 130 -26.29 -1.39 1.97
CA ILE A 130 -26.36 -2.44 0.96
C ILE A 130 -27.81 -2.89 0.84
N GLN A 131 -28.38 -2.83 -0.38
CA GLN A 131 -29.78 -3.20 -0.64
C GLN A 131 -29.93 -3.95 -1.97
N ASP A 132 -30.97 -4.78 -2.07
CA ASP A 132 -31.50 -5.28 -3.33
C ASP A 132 -33.02 -5.04 -3.43
N GLN A 133 -33.78 -5.93 -4.08
CA GLN A 133 -35.24 -5.83 -4.18
C GLN A 133 -35.98 -6.38 -2.95
N ALA A 134 -35.34 -7.22 -2.15
CA ALA A 134 -35.93 -7.93 -1.01
C ALA A 134 -35.40 -7.43 0.34
N SER A 135 -34.11 -7.12 0.43
CA SER A 135 -33.41 -6.84 1.69
C SER A 135 -32.63 -5.52 1.67
N ALA A 136 -32.46 -4.90 2.83
CA ALA A 136 -31.59 -3.73 3.01
C ALA A 136 -30.90 -3.72 4.39
N ILE A 137 -29.57 -3.64 4.41
CA ILE A 137 -28.76 -3.58 5.64
C ILE A 137 -27.90 -2.31 5.69
N PHE A 138 -27.54 -1.91 6.91
CA PHE A 138 -26.51 -0.90 7.14
C PHE A 138 -25.35 -1.51 7.93
N TYR A 139 -24.17 -1.57 7.33
CA TYR A 139 -22.94 -2.02 7.99
C TYR A 139 -22.11 -0.82 8.40
N THR A 140 -21.87 -0.63 9.70
CA THR A 140 -21.21 0.58 10.20
C THR A 140 -19.71 0.59 9.93
N GLY A 141 -19.04 -0.57 10.01
CA GLY A 141 -17.62 -0.60 10.36
C GLY A 141 -17.43 -0.03 11.76
N ASP A 142 -16.25 0.48 12.07
CA ASP A 142 -16.03 1.30 13.27
C ASP A 142 -16.54 2.72 13.05
N ILE A 143 -17.28 3.29 14.00
CA ILE A 143 -17.97 4.60 13.84
C ILE A 143 -17.88 5.50 15.06
N ARG A 144 -17.91 6.82 14.83
CA ARG A 144 -18.19 7.84 15.86
C ARG A 144 -19.52 8.56 15.56
N ALA A 145 -20.61 8.03 16.12
CA ALA A 145 -21.99 8.47 15.93
C ALA A 145 -22.37 9.72 16.74
N GLU A 146 -21.52 10.75 16.72
CA GLU A 146 -21.83 12.05 17.35
C GLU A 146 -23.13 12.65 16.75
N PRO A 147 -23.96 13.36 17.55
CA PRO A 147 -25.25 13.84 17.08
C PRO A 147 -25.20 14.69 15.80
N TRP A 148 -24.16 15.50 15.62
CA TRP A 148 -23.96 16.30 14.40
C TRP A 148 -23.70 15.43 13.16
N TRP A 149 -22.99 14.32 13.32
CA TRP A 149 -22.70 13.37 12.23
C TRP A 149 -23.94 12.57 11.88
N VAL A 150 -24.70 12.09 12.87
CA VAL A 150 -26.00 11.43 12.63
C VAL A 150 -26.96 12.38 11.90
N ASN A 151 -27.03 13.64 12.33
CA ASN A 151 -27.84 14.67 11.65
C ASN A 151 -27.37 14.96 10.21
N SER A 152 -26.07 14.84 9.91
CA SER A 152 -25.54 14.95 8.54
C SER A 152 -25.92 13.72 7.70
N LEU A 153 -25.81 12.52 8.28
CA LEU A 153 -26.12 11.25 7.62
C LEU A 153 -27.59 11.20 7.15
N VAL A 154 -28.55 11.55 8.03
CA VAL A 154 -29.99 11.48 7.69
C VAL A 154 -30.43 12.47 6.62
N GLN A 155 -29.64 13.50 6.31
CA GLN A 155 -29.91 14.42 5.21
C GLN A 155 -29.59 13.82 3.83
N ASN A 156 -28.87 12.69 3.77
CA ASN A 156 -28.52 12.08 2.50
C ASN A 156 -29.75 11.39 1.85
N PRO A 157 -30.05 11.68 0.56
CA PRO A 157 -31.29 11.22 -0.08
C PRO A 157 -31.38 9.70 -0.26
N TYR A 158 -30.27 8.97 -0.26
CA TYR A 158 -30.29 7.50 -0.37
C TYR A 158 -30.64 6.81 0.94
N ILE A 159 -30.38 7.45 2.08
CA ILE A 159 -30.60 6.86 3.41
C ILE A 159 -31.81 7.45 4.13
N LEU A 160 -32.19 8.69 3.81
CA LEU A 160 -33.39 9.38 4.32
C LEU A 160 -34.67 8.51 4.31
N PRO A 161 -34.98 7.68 3.28
CA PRO A 161 -36.15 6.81 3.30
C PRO A 161 -36.22 5.86 4.50
N TYR A 162 -35.07 5.43 5.02
CA TYR A 162 -34.95 4.53 6.16
C TYR A 162 -35.11 5.23 7.51
N THR A 163 -34.85 6.55 7.58
CA THR A 163 -34.92 7.34 8.82
C THR A 163 -36.21 8.14 8.93
N CYS A 164 -36.90 8.41 7.81
CA CYS A 164 -38.26 8.97 7.81
C CYS A 164 -39.37 7.91 7.81
N GLY A 165 -39.02 6.61 7.85
CA GLY A 165 -39.97 5.50 7.97
C GLY A 165 -40.72 5.10 6.69
N ILE A 166 -40.23 5.53 5.51
CA ILE A 166 -40.74 5.07 4.21
C ILE A 166 -40.25 3.64 3.89
N LYS A 167 -39.02 3.34 4.32
CA LYS A 167 -38.40 2.02 4.31
C LYS A 167 -37.95 1.65 5.73
N THR A 168 -37.62 0.39 5.94
CA THR A 168 -37.02 -0.12 7.17
C THR A 168 -35.81 -0.96 6.81
N LEU A 169 -34.73 -0.89 7.61
CA LEU A 169 -33.57 -1.77 7.45
C LEU A 169 -33.87 -3.12 8.10
N ASP A 170 -33.45 -4.20 7.45
CA ASP A 170 -33.57 -5.56 7.98
C ASP A 170 -32.58 -5.81 9.13
N CYS A 171 -31.36 -5.29 9.01
CA CYS A 171 -30.36 -5.36 10.05
C CYS A 171 -29.41 -4.16 10.01
N ILE A 172 -28.96 -3.71 11.20
CA ILE A 172 -27.73 -2.91 11.32
C ILE A 172 -26.64 -3.79 11.92
N TYR A 173 -25.54 -3.90 11.19
CA TYR A 173 -24.29 -4.48 11.68
C TYR A 173 -23.49 -3.36 12.34
N LEU A 174 -23.40 -3.37 13.67
CA LEU A 174 -23.10 -2.21 14.51
C LEU A 174 -21.74 -2.34 15.22
N ASP A 175 -20.97 -1.25 15.23
CA ASP A 175 -19.81 -1.08 16.13
C ASP A 175 -20.27 -1.15 17.58
N THR A 176 -19.94 -2.25 18.24
CA THR A 176 -20.25 -2.48 19.65
C THR A 176 -19.03 -2.37 20.56
N THR A 177 -17.93 -1.76 20.09
CA THR A 177 -16.65 -1.64 20.82
C THR A 177 -16.80 -1.06 22.24
N PHE A 178 -17.69 -0.09 22.42
CA PHE A 178 -18.03 0.50 23.72
C PHE A 178 -19.52 0.34 24.09
N ALA A 179 -20.23 -0.61 23.48
CA ALA A 179 -21.65 -0.86 23.72
C ALA A 179 -21.92 -1.68 25.01
N SER A 180 -21.33 -1.26 26.12
CA SER A 180 -21.53 -1.87 27.45
C SER A 180 -22.40 -0.98 28.33
N HIS A 181 -23.33 -1.60 29.06
CA HIS A 181 -24.13 -0.94 30.09
C HIS A 181 -23.32 -0.53 31.34
N ASN A 182 -22.05 -0.95 31.45
CA ASN A 182 -21.16 -0.48 32.49
C ASN A 182 -21.01 1.05 32.42
N ARG A 183 -21.16 1.73 33.57
CA ARG A 183 -21.13 3.20 33.70
C ARG A 183 -19.95 3.86 32.95
N VAL A 184 -18.83 3.13 32.90
CA VAL A 184 -17.54 3.48 32.28
C VAL A 184 -17.65 3.93 30.80
N TYR A 185 -18.52 3.30 30.01
CA TYR A 185 -18.62 3.56 28.56
C TYR A 185 -19.97 4.16 28.13
N ARG A 186 -20.81 4.49 29.11
CA ARG A 186 -22.17 4.98 28.88
C ARG A 186 -22.19 6.25 28.03
N SER A 187 -21.34 7.21 28.40
CA SER A 187 -21.24 8.54 27.80
C SER A 187 -19.80 9.02 27.95
N PHE A 188 -19.24 9.65 26.91
CA PHE A 188 -17.92 10.27 26.99
C PHE A 188 -17.83 11.49 26.06
N PRO A 189 -16.87 12.42 26.28
CA PRO A 189 -16.82 13.68 25.55
C PRO A 189 -16.78 13.53 24.03
N SER A 190 -17.36 14.50 23.33
CA SER A 190 -17.21 14.60 21.88
C SER A 190 -15.74 14.86 21.51
N LYS A 191 -15.33 14.51 20.29
CA LYS A 191 -14.04 14.89 19.70
C LYS A 191 -13.82 16.39 19.82
N ALA A 192 -14.87 17.20 19.60
CA ALA A 192 -14.81 18.64 19.72
C ALA A 192 -14.53 19.11 21.16
N ASP A 193 -15.14 18.50 22.18
CA ASP A 193 -14.87 18.82 23.59
C ASP A 193 -13.48 18.35 24.03
N GLY A 194 -13.04 17.21 23.50
CA GLY A 194 -11.68 16.71 23.60
C GLY A 194 -10.63 17.68 23.09
N LEU A 195 -10.81 18.16 21.86
CA LEU A 195 -9.96 19.18 21.27
C LEU A 195 -10.00 20.49 22.08
N LYS A 196 -11.17 20.94 22.58
CA LYS A 196 -11.25 22.11 23.48
C LYS A 196 -10.42 21.91 24.75
N GLU A 197 -10.46 20.73 25.37
CA GLU A 197 -9.65 20.43 26.57
C GLU A 197 -8.15 20.44 26.25
N LEU A 198 -7.74 19.74 25.19
CA LEU A 198 -6.35 19.71 24.74
C LEU A 198 -5.81 21.12 24.46
N LEU A 199 -6.51 21.89 23.65
CA LEU A 199 -6.10 23.24 23.26
C LEU A 199 -5.95 24.15 24.48
N ARG A 200 -6.89 24.11 25.43
CA ARG A 200 -6.76 24.84 26.71
C ARG A 200 -5.51 24.41 27.48
N LYS A 201 -5.26 23.11 27.64
CA LYS A 201 -4.07 22.61 28.35
C LYS A 201 -2.78 23.04 27.68
N LEU A 202 -2.70 23.00 26.34
CA LEU A 202 -1.53 23.43 25.58
C LEU A 202 -1.22 24.93 25.77
N THR A 203 -2.22 25.80 25.94
CA THR A 203 -1.98 27.24 26.21
C THR A 203 -1.37 27.54 27.58
N LEU A 204 -1.34 26.58 28.51
CA LEU A 204 -0.73 26.76 29.84
C LEU A 204 0.80 26.62 29.82
N TYR A 205 1.37 26.09 28.73
CA TYR A 205 2.80 25.82 28.60
C TYR A 205 3.54 26.98 27.90
N PRO A 206 4.82 27.23 28.25
CA PRO A 206 5.64 28.24 27.58
C PRO A 206 5.72 28.07 26.04
N PRO A 207 5.90 29.16 25.27
CA PRO A 207 6.09 29.09 23.83
C PRO A 207 7.32 28.28 23.36
N ALA A 208 8.29 28.03 24.24
CA ALA A 208 9.46 27.20 23.94
C ALA A 208 9.24 25.69 24.18
N THR A 209 8.11 25.29 24.80
CA THR A 209 7.83 23.88 25.10
C THR A 209 7.68 23.05 23.83
N VAL A 210 8.34 21.89 23.84
CA VAL A 210 8.24 20.82 22.83
C VAL A 210 7.25 19.78 23.33
N PHE A 211 6.34 19.38 22.44
CA PHE A 211 5.31 18.38 22.70
C PHE A 211 5.57 17.12 21.88
N TYR A 212 5.37 15.97 22.49
CA TYR A 212 5.34 14.68 21.78
C TYR A 212 3.94 14.07 21.87
N PHE A 213 3.25 13.92 20.74
CA PHE A 213 1.93 13.31 20.67
C PHE A 213 2.02 11.80 20.41
N ARG A 214 1.48 11.00 21.34
CA ARG A 214 1.50 9.53 21.32
C ARG A 214 0.32 8.95 20.53
N ALA A 215 0.27 9.20 19.23
CA ALA A 215 -0.70 8.55 18.34
C ALA A 215 -0.04 8.17 17.00
N TRP A 216 0.01 6.86 16.74
CA TRP A 216 0.63 6.27 15.54
C TRP A 216 -0.37 5.46 14.71
N THR A 217 -1.65 5.50 15.09
CA THR A 217 -2.77 4.87 14.38
C THR A 217 -3.62 5.94 13.69
N LEU A 218 -4.37 5.55 12.66
CA LEU A 218 -5.25 6.47 11.93
C LEU A 218 -6.46 6.89 12.79
N GLY A 219 -6.91 8.15 12.65
CA GLY A 219 -8.09 8.73 13.33
C GLY A 219 -7.80 9.92 14.25
N TYR A 220 -6.52 10.28 14.41
CA TYR A 220 -6.05 11.40 15.23
C TYR A 220 -5.62 12.64 14.41
N GLU A 221 -5.95 12.67 13.12
CA GLU A 221 -5.55 13.71 12.16
C GLU A 221 -6.09 15.09 12.56
N GLN A 222 -7.30 15.15 13.14
CA GLN A 222 -7.86 16.39 13.69
C GLN A 222 -7.07 16.92 14.89
N VAL A 223 -6.43 16.03 15.66
CA VAL A 223 -5.55 16.42 16.77
C VAL A 223 -4.28 17.08 16.24
N TRP A 224 -3.62 16.49 15.23
CA TRP A 224 -2.46 17.14 14.58
C TRP A 224 -2.81 18.52 14.03
N MET A 225 -3.93 18.64 13.32
CA MET A 225 -4.40 19.93 12.77
C MET A 225 -4.65 20.96 13.88
N ALA A 226 -5.33 20.57 14.96
CA ALA A 226 -5.64 21.46 16.07
C ALA A 226 -4.37 21.91 16.82
N MET A 227 -3.47 20.98 17.14
CA MET A 227 -2.18 21.29 17.79
C MET A 227 -1.31 22.20 16.92
N SER A 228 -1.20 21.89 15.63
CA SER A 228 -0.38 22.65 14.68
C SER A 228 -0.88 24.08 14.53
N SER A 229 -2.20 24.26 14.39
CA SER A 229 -2.85 25.56 14.28
C SER A 229 -2.64 26.43 15.53
N LEU A 230 -2.87 25.88 16.73
CA LEU A 230 -2.72 26.63 17.99
C LEU A 230 -1.26 27.01 18.29
N LEU A 231 -0.33 26.09 18.07
CA LEU A 231 1.07 26.27 18.43
C LEU A 231 1.89 26.97 17.33
N SER A 232 1.27 27.28 16.19
CA SER A 232 1.90 27.84 14.98
C SER A 232 3.16 27.10 14.55
N SER A 233 3.10 25.76 14.63
CA SER A 233 4.20 24.84 14.32
C SER A 233 3.66 23.70 13.48
N GLN A 234 4.41 23.25 12.48
CA GLN A 234 4.14 21.95 11.87
C GLN A 234 4.41 20.82 12.88
N VAL A 235 3.89 19.63 12.58
CA VAL A 235 4.08 18.38 13.32
C VAL A 235 5.11 17.54 12.60
N HIS A 236 6.23 17.27 13.27
CA HIS A 236 7.23 16.31 12.82
C HIS A 236 6.68 14.88 12.83
N VAL A 237 6.67 14.25 11.67
CA VAL A 237 6.39 12.83 11.47
C VAL A 237 7.50 12.20 10.62
N GLU A 238 7.68 10.89 10.68
CA GLU A 238 8.68 10.23 9.85
C GLU A 238 8.28 10.11 8.36
N ASP A 239 9.27 9.82 7.52
CA ASP A 239 9.12 9.65 6.06
C ASP A 239 8.00 8.67 5.66
N TYR A 240 7.75 7.63 6.46
CA TYR A 240 6.65 6.69 6.18
C TYR A 240 5.29 7.36 6.31
N GLN A 241 4.96 7.94 7.47
CA GLN A 241 3.66 8.56 7.70
C GLN A 241 3.42 9.76 6.78
N LEU A 242 4.44 10.60 6.50
CA LEU A 242 4.26 11.71 5.55
C LEU A 242 4.00 11.20 4.12
N ARG A 243 4.72 10.16 3.64
CA ARG A 243 4.45 9.53 2.33
C ARG A 243 3.07 8.89 2.27
N LEU A 244 2.59 8.32 3.38
CA LEU A 244 1.29 7.67 3.47
C LEU A 244 0.15 8.68 3.23
N PHE A 245 0.21 9.87 3.86
CA PHE A 245 -0.77 10.94 3.61
C PHE A 245 -0.57 11.65 2.26
N HIS A 246 0.68 11.84 1.79
CA HIS A 246 0.93 12.33 0.41
C HIS A 246 0.32 11.41 -0.66
N ALA A 247 0.26 10.09 -0.44
CA ALA A 247 -0.40 9.18 -1.38
C ALA A 247 -1.91 9.46 -1.56
N ILE A 248 -2.57 10.12 -0.59
CA ILE A 248 -3.95 10.58 -0.74
C ILE A 248 -4.03 11.76 -1.73
N THR A 249 -2.98 12.59 -1.85
CA THR A 249 -2.91 13.70 -2.84
C THR A 249 -2.54 13.26 -4.26
N GLU A 250 -2.07 12.03 -4.47
CA GLU A 250 -1.73 11.52 -5.81
C GLU A 250 -2.98 11.57 -6.71
N HIS A 251 -2.93 12.35 -7.79
CA HIS A 251 -4.00 12.44 -8.79
C HIS A 251 -4.20 11.08 -9.45
N SER A 252 -5.21 10.31 -9.00
CA SER A 252 -5.46 8.98 -9.54
C SER A 252 -6.36 9.02 -10.77
N ARG A 253 -6.26 7.98 -11.60
CA ARG A 253 -7.17 7.75 -12.74
C ARG A 253 -8.63 7.57 -12.32
N ASP A 254 -8.91 7.42 -11.03
CA ASP A 254 -10.26 7.25 -10.49
C ASP A 254 -11.03 8.59 -10.37
N GLY A 255 -10.36 9.74 -10.57
CA GLY A 255 -11.00 11.06 -10.78
C GLY A 255 -11.63 11.75 -9.55
N TYR A 256 -11.72 11.07 -8.41
CA TYR A 256 -12.38 11.59 -7.21
C TYR A 256 -11.51 12.62 -6.44
N ALA A 257 -12.13 13.75 -6.06
CA ALA A 257 -11.54 14.76 -5.18
C ALA A 257 -11.49 14.26 -3.73
N MET A 258 -10.35 14.46 -3.04
CA MET A 258 -10.14 14.05 -1.64
C MET A 258 -9.92 15.28 -0.76
N PHE A 259 -10.75 15.43 0.28
CA PHE A 259 -10.74 16.60 1.17
C PHE A 259 -9.83 16.44 2.39
N GLU A 260 -9.45 15.20 2.73
CA GLU A 260 -8.71 14.85 3.95
C GLU A 260 -7.22 15.24 3.87
N ALA A 261 -6.65 15.27 2.67
CA ALA A 261 -5.21 15.37 2.46
C ALA A 261 -4.64 16.80 2.49
N PRO A 262 -5.27 17.83 1.88
CA PRO A 262 -4.71 19.18 1.83
C PRO A 262 -4.35 19.79 3.20
N PRO A 263 -5.15 19.63 4.28
CA PRO A 263 -4.78 20.15 5.60
C PRO A 263 -3.53 19.46 6.19
N LEU A 264 -3.30 18.18 5.87
CA LEU A 264 -2.22 17.38 6.43
C LEU A 264 -0.90 17.59 5.69
N VAL A 265 -0.93 17.52 4.36
CA VAL A 265 0.29 17.50 3.52
C VAL A 265 0.37 18.60 2.47
N GLY A 266 -0.59 19.53 2.48
CA GLY A 266 -0.59 20.71 1.63
C GLY A 266 -1.22 20.49 0.26
N PHE A 267 -1.27 21.57 -0.51
CA PHE A 267 -1.81 21.61 -1.87
C PHE A 267 -1.11 22.69 -2.69
N THR A 268 -1.32 22.68 -4.01
CA THR A 268 -0.77 23.69 -4.92
C THR A 268 -1.89 24.56 -5.46
N LEU A 269 -1.76 25.89 -5.31
CA LEU A 269 -2.68 26.89 -5.81
C LEU A 269 -1.97 27.73 -6.88
N GLY A 270 -2.32 27.53 -8.15
CA GLY A 270 -1.57 28.10 -9.27
C GLY A 270 -0.14 27.57 -9.27
N ASN A 271 0.84 28.47 -9.11
CA ASN A 271 2.27 28.13 -9.04
C ASN A 271 2.80 28.09 -7.59
N GLN A 272 1.96 28.34 -6.57
CA GLN A 272 2.38 28.39 -5.17
C GLN A 272 1.98 27.10 -4.45
N HIS A 273 2.95 26.46 -3.79
CA HIS A 273 2.65 25.37 -2.87
C HIS A 273 2.33 25.92 -1.48
N HIS A 274 1.20 25.49 -0.92
CA HIS A 274 0.78 25.77 0.45
C HIS A 274 1.01 24.51 1.28
N PRO A 275 1.90 24.53 2.29
CA PRO A 275 2.21 23.36 3.10
C PRO A 275 1.04 22.98 4.01
N GLY A 276 0.95 21.70 4.36
CA GLY A 276 0.02 21.19 5.38
C GLY A 276 0.62 21.22 6.80
N CYS A 277 -0.10 20.65 7.76
CA CYS A 277 0.36 20.61 9.15
C CYS A 277 1.51 19.62 9.40
N LEU A 278 1.74 18.62 8.55
CA LEU A 278 2.78 17.61 8.72
C LEU A 278 4.10 18.00 8.03
N THR A 279 5.24 17.60 8.60
CA THR A 279 6.58 17.89 8.04
C THR A 279 7.61 16.81 8.39
N LEU A 280 8.69 16.75 7.61
CA LEU A 280 9.89 15.96 7.95
C LEU A 280 10.89 16.74 8.81
N SER A 281 10.75 18.07 8.93
CA SER A 281 11.65 18.86 9.79
C SER A 281 11.54 18.38 11.23
N SER A 282 12.66 18.04 11.86
CA SER A 282 12.72 17.77 13.30
C SER A 282 12.88 19.05 14.13
N ASP A 283 13.15 20.19 13.50
CA ASP A 283 13.14 21.51 14.13
C ASP A 283 11.68 22.03 14.15
N THR A 284 10.90 21.48 15.08
CA THR A 284 9.48 21.85 15.31
C THR A 284 9.12 21.73 16.78
N ARG A 285 8.00 22.32 17.18
CA ARG A 285 7.49 22.23 18.56
C ARG A 285 6.65 20.97 18.83
N ILE A 286 6.30 20.21 17.80
CA ILE A 286 5.35 19.10 17.92
C ILE A 286 5.91 17.89 17.18
N HIS A 287 6.12 16.78 17.88
CA HIS A 287 6.55 15.52 17.30
C HIS A 287 5.46 14.48 17.45
N SER A 288 5.26 13.64 16.42
CA SER A 288 4.38 12.48 16.44
C SER A 288 5.06 11.25 15.79
N CYS A 289 6.37 11.31 15.55
CA CYS A 289 7.11 10.27 14.85
C CYS A 289 7.09 8.91 15.59
N GLU A 290 7.09 7.81 14.82
CA GLU A 290 7.00 6.43 15.33
C GLU A 290 8.10 6.07 16.38
N PRO A 291 7.81 5.29 17.44
CA PRO A 291 8.82 4.90 18.43
C PRO A 291 9.94 4.06 17.81
N GLY A 292 11.15 4.17 18.37
CA GLY A 292 12.34 3.50 17.86
C GLY A 292 13.05 4.24 16.72
N MET A 293 12.47 5.32 16.20
CA MET A 293 13.13 6.24 15.26
C MET A 293 14.13 7.17 15.97
N GLU A 294 15.16 7.63 15.27
CA GLU A 294 16.22 8.52 15.79
C GLU A 294 15.69 9.86 16.36
N CYS A 295 14.57 10.38 15.82
CA CYS A 295 13.88 11.54 16.40
C CYS A 295 13.41 11.27 17.85
N HIS A 296 12.94 10.04 18.12
CA HIS A 296 12.32 9.67 19.39
C HIS A 296 13.35 9.45 20.51
N SER A 297 14.56 8.97 20.20
CA SER A 297 15.62 8.79 21.20
C SER A 297 16.08 10.13 21.81
N HIS A 298 16.17 11.19 21.00
CA HIS A 298 16.52 12.53 21.48
C HIS A 298 15.42 13.17 22.35
N LEU A 299 14.14 12.94 22.02
CA LEU A 299 13.01 13.50 22.77
C LEU A 299 12.85 12.89 24.17
N ASN A 300 13.29 11.63 24.35
CA ASN A 300 13.38 11.00 25.67
C ASN A 300 14.49 11.60 26.57
N GLN A 301 15.37 12.44 26.04
CA GLN A 301 16.46 13.11 26.78
C GLN A 301 16.18 14.61 27.03
N ALA A 302 15.11 15.16 26.45
CA ALA A 302 14.71 16.56 26.56
C ALA A 302 13.52 16.73 27.52
N ASP A 303 13.31 17.96 28.03
CA ASP A 303 12.13 18.34 28.81
C ASP A 303 10.89 18.44 27.89
N THR A 304 10.39 17.26 27.50
CA THR A 304 9.32 17.08 26.51
C THR A 304 8.01 16.79 27.21
N VAL A 305 6.94 17.52 26.84
CA VAL A 305 5.58 17.26 27.33
C VAL A 305 4.91 16.21 26.46
N TRP A 306 4.50 15.10 27.06
CA TRP A 306 3.91 13.97 26.36
C TRP A 306 2.39 14.15 26.27
N VAL A 307 1.85 14.31 25.08
CA VAL A 307 0.41 14.40 24.84
C VAL A 307 -0.12 13.02 24.47
N SER A 308 -1.14 12.52 25.17
CA SER A 308 -1.72 11.20 24.88
C SER A 308 -3.26 11.24 24.99
N PRO A 309 -3.99 10.67 24.03
CA PRO A 309 -5.45 10.62 24.08
C PRO A 309 -5.92 9.55 25.08
N ILE A 310 -7.12 9.74 25.64
CA ILE A 310 -7.87 8.79 26.44
C ILE A 310 -9.32 8.75 25.94
N VAL A 311 -10.10 7.71 26.22
CA VAL A 311 -11.54 7.68 25.89
C VAL A 311 -12.30 8.70 26.72
N SER A 312 -12.12 8.66 28.04
CA SER A 312 -12.82 9.51 29.01
C SER A 312 -12.11 9.51 30.37
N ARG A 313 -12.65 10.27 31.32
CA ARG A 313 -12.36 10.12 32.76
C ARG A 313 -13.63 9.74 33.51
N LEU A 314 -13.48 8.88 34.51
CA LEU A 314 -14.54 8.58 35.47
C LEU A 314 -14.69 9.70 36.51
N GLU A 315 -15.80 9.67 37.26
CA GLU A 315 -16.11 10.63 38.33
C GLU A 315 -15.05 10.62 39.46
N ASP A 316 -14.35 9.50 39.66
CA ASP A 316 -13.25 9.34 40.63
C ASP A 316 -11.88 9.83 40.10
N GLY A 317 -11.85 10.33 38.86
CA GLY A 317 -10.63 10.80 38.18
C GLY A 317 -9.88 9.73 37.40
N THR A 318 -10.31 8.46 37.43
CA THR A 318 -9.68 7.37 36.67
C THR A 318 -9.74 7.64 35.17
N GLU A 319 -8.59 7.65 34.51
CA GLU A 319 -8.49 7.87 33.06
C GLU A 319 -8.60 6.55 32.30
N LEU A 320 -9.47 6.52 31.28
CA LEU A 320 -9.75 5.32 30.48
C LEU A 320 -8.91 5.36 29.19
N PRO A 321 -7.83 4.58 29.03
CA PRO A 321 -7.09 4.54 27.78
C PRO A 321 -7.92 3.89 26.66
N GLU A 322 -7.85 4.43 25.44
CA GLU A 322 -8.37 3.70 24.27
C GLU A 322 -7.38 2.57 23.94
N VAL A 323 -7.86 1.32 23.90
CA VAL A 323 -6.99 0.15 23.64
C VAL A 323 -6.47 0.23 22.21
N GLY A 324 -5.16 0.46 22.06
CA GLY A 324 -4.50 0.72 20.77
C GLY A 324 -4.01 2.16 20.61
N ALA A 325 -4.53 3.11 21.39
CA ALA A 325 -4.01 4.46 21.47
C ALA A 325 -2.86 4.55 22.50
N GLY A 326 -1.82 5.34 22.21
CA GLY A 326 -0.76 5.66 23.18
C GLY A 326 0.27 4.55 23.50
N GLY A 327 0.28 3.42 22.80
CA GLY A 327 1.17 2.28 23.12
C GLY A 327 1.96 1.60 21.99
N GLY A 328 1.67 1.86 20.71
CA GLY A 328 2.47 1.33 19.58
C GLY A 328 2.41 -0.19 19.38
N LEU A 329 1.42 -0.87 19.95
CA LEU A 329 1.19 -2.32 19.82
C LEU A 329 -0.28 -2.60 19.50
N GLY A 330 -0.54 -3.22 18.35
CA GLY A 330 -1.86 -3.74 17.95
C GLY A 330 -2.35 -3.32 16.56
N ASP A 331 -2.71 -2.05 16.39
CA ASP A 331 -3.61 -1.61 15.32
C ASP A 331 -2.98 -1.60 13.89
N LEU A 332 -1.73 -1.17 13.74
CA LEU A 332 -0.99 -1.22 12.46
C LEU A 332 0.18 -2.21 12.48
N HIS A 333 0.17 -3.14 13.45
CA HIS A 333 1.24 -4.09 13.74
C HIS A 333 0.65 -5.51 13.78
N PRO A 334 0.32 -6.12 12.62
CA PRO A 334 -0.14 -7.50 12.58
C PRO A 334 0.97 -8.43 13.07
N THR A 335 0.73 -9.05 14.23
CA THR A 335 1.49 -10.17 14.77
C THR A 335 1.24 -11.41 13.91
N ALA A 336 2.25 -12.26 13.72
CA ALA A 336 2.03 -13.55 13.09
C ALA A 336 1.38 -14.48 14.13
N GLU A 337 0.14 -14.94 13.91
CA GLU A 337 -0.59 -15.77 14.88
C GLU A 337 -1.08 -17.07 14.22
N LEU A 338 -0.87 -18.20 14.91
CA LEU A 338 -1.49 -19.49 14.60
C LEU A 338 -2.76 -19.64 15.44
N GLU A 339 -3.90 -19.84 14.80
CA GLU A 339 -5.17 -20.15 15.47
C GLU A 339 -5.19 -21.64 15.83
N VAL A 340 -5.54 -21.97 17.08
CA VAL A 340 -5.46 -23.33 17.65
C VAL A 340 -6.78 -23.78 18.30
N ASP A 341 -7.88 -23.11 17.97
CA ASP A 341 -9.23 -23.46 18.43
C ASP A 341 -9.77 -24.76 17.81
N ASP A 342 -9.33 -25.11 16.60
CA ASP A 342 -9.66 -26.40 15.98
C ASP A 342 -8.74 -27.55 16.46
N LEU A 343 -9.32 -28.46 17.24
CA LEU A 343 -8.71 -29.70 17.70
C LEU A 343 -8.21 -30.61 16.55
N ALA A 344 -8.86 -30.59 15.39
CA ALA A 344 -8.44 -31.38 14.24
C ALA A 344 -7.17 -30.80 13.59
N LEU A 345 -7.04 -29.47 13.47
CA LEU A 345 -5.81 -28.83 13.03
C LEU A 345 -4.65 -29.08 14.00
N VAL A 346 -4.90 -29.04 15.31
CA VAL A 346 -3.89 -29.35 16.34
C VAL A 346 -3.44 -30.82 16.28
N GLN A 347 -4.36 -31.76 16.03
CA GLN A 347 -4.00 -33.16 15.79
C GLN A 347 -3.20 -33.34 14.49
N GLN A 348 -3.60 -32.71 13.38
CA GLN A 348 -2.86 -32.77 12.12
C GLN A 348 -1.44 -32.21 12.26
N LEU A 349 -1.27 -31.07 12.94
CA LEU A 349 0.04 -30.49 13.23
C LEU A 349 0.90 -31.47 14.05
N SER A 350 0.32 -32.09 15.08
CA SER A 350 0.99 -33.10 15.91
C SER A 350 1.42 -34.34 15.10
N SER A 351 0.58 -34.82 14.17
CA SER A 351 0.93 -35.91 13.25
C SER A 351 2.06 -35.53 12.29
N LEU A 352 2.05 -34.32 11.74
CA LEU A 352 3.10 -33.85 10.83
C LEU A 352 4.45 -33.69 11.55
N CYS A 353 4.43 -33.26 12.82
CA CYS A 353 5.62 -33.21 13.67
C CYS A 353 6.23 -34.61 13.92
N ALA A 354 5.40 -35.64 14.06
CA ALA A 354 5.87 -37.03 14.20
C ALA A 354 6.45 -37.57 12.88
N GLU A 355 5.82 -37.29 11.74
CA GLU A 355 6.29 -37.70 10.40
C GLU A 355 7.67 -37.10 10.07
N LEU A 356 7.89 -35.83 10.45
CA LEU A 356 9.13 -35.08 10.16
C LEU A 356 10.28 -35.36 11.14
N ARG A 357 10.12 -36.30 12.09
CA ARG A 357 11.15 -36.73 13.06
C ARG A 357 11.74 -35.56 13.87
N ILE A 358 10.89 -34.63 14.31
CA ILE A 358 11.30 -33.55 15.22
C ILE A 358 11.84 -34.16 16.53
N SER A 359 12.83 -33.51 17.15
CA SER A 359 13.37 -33.95 18.45
C SER A 359 12.32 -33.85 19.56
N GLY A 360 12.31 -34.83 20.48
CA GLY A 360 11.27 -34.93 21.53
C GLY A 360 11.11 -33.64 22.36
N ALA A 361 12.21 -33.00 22.73
CA ALA A 361 12.18 -31.74 23.49
C ALA A 361 11.52 -30.56 22.75
N LEU A 362 11.58 -30.53 21.41
CA LEU A 362 10.90 -29.49 20.62
C LEU A 362 9.41 -29.84 20.39
N LEU A 363 9.08 -31.13 20.35
CA LEU A 363 7.68 -31.59 20.32
C LEU A 363 6.95 -31.21 21.62
N GLU A 364 7.58 -31.46 22.78
CA GLU A 364 7.04 -31.11 24.09
C GLU A 364 6.81 -29.58 24.23
N GLN A 365 7.80 -28.76 23.84
CA GLN A 365 7.66 -27.29 23.84
C GLN A 365 6.54 -26.80 22.92
N LEU A 366 6.35 -27.41 21.75
CA LEU A 366 5.27 -27.05 20.84
C LEU A 366 3.90 -27.43 21.44
N GLN A 367 3.78 -28.61 22.03
CA GLN A 367 2.55 -29.08 22.67
C GLN A 367 2.17 -28.21 23.89
N GLU A 368 3.14 -27.83 24.73
CA GLU A 368 2.93 -26.92 25.86
C GLU A 368 2.49 -25.52 25.40
N ALA A 369 3.13 -24.99 24.34
CA ALA A 369 2.77 -23.70 23.77
C ALA A 369 1.36 -23.69 23.15
N ILE A 370 0.97 -24.77 22.45
CA ILE A 370 -0.38 -24.95 21.90
C ILE A 370 -1.41 -25.07 23.02
N ALA A 371 -1.17 -25.90 24.04
CA ALA A 371 -2.08 -26.06 25.17
C ALA A 371 -2.27 -24.74 25.95
N THR A 372 -1.20 -23.97 26.13
CA THR A 372 -1.25 -22.62 26.73
C THR A 372 -2.05 -21.65 25.88
N ALA A 373 -1.86 -21.69 24.55
CA ALA A 373 -2.63 -20.87 23.62
C ALA A 373 -4.12 -21.24 23.59
N GLN A 374 -4.46 -22.54 23.61
CA GLN A 374 -5.83 -23.06 23.70
C GLN A 374 -6.53 -22.68 25.02
N ALA A 375 -5.78 -22.62 26.13
CA ALA A 375 -6.27 -22.14 27.42
C ALA A 375 -6.42 -20.60 27.50
N SER A 376 -5.97 -19.85 26.48
CA SER A 376 -6.13 -18.40 26.42
C SER A 376 -7.46 -18.00 25.79
N ALA A 377 -8.04 -16.89 26.24
CA ALA A 377 -9.32 -16.35 25.73
C ALA A 377 -9.32 -15.99 24.22
N ARG A 378 -8.16 -16.06 23.53
CA ARG A 378 -8.04 -15.84 22.08
C ARG A 378 -7.78 -17.12 21.28
N ALA A 379 -7.46 -18.25 21.91
CA ALA A 379 -7.09 -19.51 21.24
C ALA A 379 -6.03 -19.33 20.13
N ARG A 380 -5.00 -18.49 20.36
CA ARG A 380 -3.98 -18.14 19.37
C ARG A 380 -2.56 -18.18 19.94
N LEU A 381 -1.65 -18.74 19.14
CA LEU A 381 -0.21 -18.82 19.43
C LEU A 381 0.55 -17.77 18.60
N PRO A 382 1.20 -16.76 19.22
CA PRO A 382 2.06 -15.84 18.50
C PRO A 382 3.31 -16.55 17.96
N LEU A 383 3.68 -16.22 16.73
CA LEU A 383 4.78 -16.78 15.95
C LEU A 383 5.92 -15.77 15.71
N ASP A 384 5.83 -14.60 16.35
CA ASP A 384 6.79 -13.51 16.17
C ASP A 384 8.22 -13.93 16.55
N GLY A 385 9.20 -13.47 15.79
CA GLY A 385 10.60 -13.83 15.98
C GLY A 385 11.01 -15.20 15.42
N LEU A 386 10.09 -16.00 14.84
CA LEU A 386 10.42 -17.21 14.06
C LEU A 386 10.93 -16.93 12.64
N GLY A 387 11.01 -15.65 12.22
CA GLY A 387 11.47 -15.28 10.88
C GLY A 387 10.49 -15.64 9.76
N LEU A 388 9.19 -15.63 10.08
CA LEU A 388 8.08 -15.98 9.19
C LEU A 388 7.50 -14.75 8.46
N ASP A 389 8.40 -13.85 8.04
CA ASP A 389 8.05 -12.57 7.43
C ASP A 389 7.66 -12.69 5.94
N GLY A 390 6.47 -13.24 5.67
CA GLY A 390 5.74 -13.05 4.42
C GLY A 390 5.46 -14.31 3.60
N GLU A 391 4.27 -14.29 2.98
CA GLU A 391 3.62 -15.38 2.23
C GLU A 391 3.23 -16.61 3.07
N ALA A 392 2.25 -17.37 2.59
CA ALA A 392 1.73 -18.54 3.28
C ALA A 392 2.78 -19.66 3.32
N ILE A 393 3.37 -19.89 4.49
CA ILE A 393 4.32 -20.97 4.72
C ILE A 393 3.61 -22.32 4.63
N SER A 394 4.26 -23.32 4.03
CA SER A 394 3.81 -24.70 4.20
C SER A 394 4.09 -25.15 5.63
N VAL A 395 3.30 -26.09 6.15
CA VAL A 395 3.51 -26.62 7.50
C VAL A 395 4.88 -27.31 7.62
N HIS A 396 5.42 -27.85 6.52
CA HIS A 396 6.81 -28.32 6.44
C HIS A 396 7.85 -27.21 6.64
N ASP A 397 7.70 -26.05 5.99
CA ASP A 397 8.66 -24.93 6.11
C ASP A 397 8.57 -24.25 7.49
N PHE A 398 7.37 -24.23 8.09
CA PHE A 398 7.15 -23.84 9.49
C PHE A 398 7.94 -24.74 10.46
N ILE A 399 7.79 -26.06 10.31
CA ILE A 399 8.46 -27.06 11.14
C ILE A 399 9.98 -27.06 10.94
N ASP A 400 10.47 -26.93 9.71
CA ASP A 400 11.90 -26.84 9.41
C ASP A 400 12.54 -25.61 10.08
N ARG A 401 11.87 -24.45 10.05
CA ARG A 401 12.33 -23.23 10.74
C ARG A 401 12.29 -23.34 12.26
N LEU A 402 11.27 -23.99 12.83
CA LEU A 402 11.23 -24.33 14.26
C LEU A 402 12.41 -25.23 14.65
N SER A 403 12.72 -26.24 13.84
CA SER A 403 13.84 -27.16 14.09
C SER A 403 15.20 -26.47 14.09
N LYS A 404 15.38 -25.46 13.24
CA LYS A 404 16.62 -24.67 13.11
C LYS A 404 16.88 -23.71 14.28
N LYS A 405 15.91 -23.53 15.20
CA LYS A 405 16.05 -22.66 16.38
C LYS A 405 16.42 -23.38 17.69
N GLN A 406 16.72 -24.68 17.66
CA GLN A 406 17.13 -25.46 18.83
C GLN A 406 18.17 -24.72 19.70
N GLY A 407 17.78 -24.33 20.91
CA GLY A 407 18.58 -23.55 21.86
C GLY A 407 17.94 -22.23 22.30
N GLN A 408 17.04 -21.66 21.51
CA GLN A 408 16.13 -20.59 21.92
C GLN A 408 14.71 -21.13 21.88
N GLY A 409 14.08 -21.33 23.04
CA GLY A 409 12.75 -21.94 23.14
C GLY A 409 11.69 -21.20 22.33
N LEU A 410 10.58 -21.88 22.02
CA LEU A 410 9.41 -21.21 21.44
C LEU A 410 9.00 -20.02 22.32
N PRO A 411 8.53 -18.90 21.72
CA PRO A 411 7.88 -17.84 22.47
C PRO A 411 6.54 -18.36 23.01
N VAL A 412 6.59 -19.03 24.17
CA VAL A 412 5.41 -19.21 25.02
C VAL A 412 4.82 -17.82 25.22
N ALA A 413 3.49 -17.71 25.09
CA ALA A 413 2.79 -16.44 25.14
C ALA A 413 3.16 -15.67 26.41
N ALA A 414 4.11 -14.75 26.30
CA ALA A 414 4.46 -13.85 27.38
C ALA A 414 3.21 -13.03 27.63
N ALA A 415 2.58 -13.23 28.80
CA ALA A 415 1.58 -12.29 29.30
C ALA A 415 2.16 -10.89 29.09
N PRO A 416 1.43 -9.99 28.38
CA PRO A 416 2.00 -8.79 27.78
C PRO A 416 2.84 -8.09 28.83
N ALA A 417 4.16 -8.02 28.55
CA ALA A 417 5.19 -7.78 29.56
C ALA A 417 4.69 -6.68 30.51
N PRO A 418 4.57 -6.98 31.83
CA PRO A 418 3.75 -6.20 32.74
C PRO A 418 4.13 -4.75 32.56
N ARG A 419 3.13 -3.91 32.25
CA ARG A 419 3.33 -2.54 31.80
C ARG A 419 4.49 -1.96 32.60
N LYS A 420 5.58 -1.60 31.91
CA LYS A 420 6.42 -0.52 32.42
C LYS A 420 5.55 0.71 32.29
N ASP A 421 4.64 0.83 33.24
CA ASP A 421 3.94 2.04 33.55
C ASP A 421 5.04 3.10 33.67
N LEU A 422 5.07 4.05 32.74
CA LEU A 422 5.71 5.35 32.96
C LEU A 422 4.85 6.17 33.96
N GLN A 423 4.39 5.53 35.04
CA GLN A 423 3.89 6.16 36.26
C GLN A 423 5.09 6.65 37.09
N SER A 424 5.97 7.46 36.47
CA SER A 424 7.08 8.12 37.17
C SER A 424 7.72 9.29 36.38
N SER A 425 6.93 10.07 35.64
CA SER A 425 7.30 11.46 35.34
C SER A 425 6.08 12.36 35.17
N GLY A 426 6.06 13.50 35.86
CA GLY A 426 4.92 14.41 35.92
C GLY A 426 4.70 15.29 34.67
N ASN A 427 5.01 14.77 33.48
CA ASN A 427 5.05 15.54 32.23
C ASN A 427 4.15 14.94 31.11
N VAL A 428 3.07 14.24 31.49
CA VAL A 428 2.08 13.67 30.55
C VAL A 428 0.75 14.43 30.62
N LEU A 429 0.32 14.95 29.48
CA LEU A 429 -0.93 15.66 29.23
C LEU A 429 -1.93 14.70 28.57
N HIS A 430 -2.89 14.22 29.36
CA HIS A 430 -4.02 13.45 28.86
C HIS A 430 -5.20 14.34 28.47
N PHE A 431 -5.94 13.96 27.43
CA PHE A 431 -7.18 14.62 26.98
C PHE A 431 -8.16 13.58 26.39
N PRO A 432 -9.48 13.72 26.62
CA PRO A 432 -10.46 12.78 26.09
C PRO A 432 -10.61 12.96 24.58
N TYR A 433 -10.42 11.91 23.78
CA TYR A 433 -10.69 11.89 22.34
C TYR A 433 -10.77 10.42 21.92
N SER A 434 -11.97 9.92 21.61
CA SER A 434 -12.16 8.56 21.12
C SER A 434 -12.64 8.52 19.67
N ARG A 435 -12.12 7.54 18.92
CA ARG A 435 -12.49 7.25 17.53
C ARG A 435 -13.79 6.43 17.41
N HIS A 436 -14.26 5.83 18.50
CA HIS A 436 -15.50 5.03 18.53
C HIS A 436 -16.62 5.75 19.29
N SER A 437 -17.84 5.27 19.08
CA SER A 437 -19.06 5.77 19.71
C SER A 437 -19.22 5.29 21.16
N SER A 438 -19.69 6.18 22.03
CA SER A 438 -20.22 5.82 23.34
C SER A 438 -21.56 5.09 23.21
N TYR A 439 -21.96 4.38 24.27
CA TYR A 439 -23.24 3.68 24.28
C TYR A 439 -24.45 4.62 24.04
N GLU A 440 -24.43 5.86 24.57
CA GLU A 440 -25.48 6.85 24.31
C GLU A 440 -25.51 7.37 22.85
N GLU A 441 -24.34 7.54 22.20
CA GLU A 441 -24.25 7.85 20.77
C GLU A 441 -24.78 6.70 19.89
N LEU A 442 -24.44 5.45 20.22
CA LEU A 442 -24.95 4.26 19.53
C LEU A 442 -26.47 4.11 19.68
N ARG A 443 -27.02 4.36 20.89
CA ARG A 443 -28.47 4.39 21.11
C ARG A 443 -29.17 5.46 20.29
N HIS A 444 -28.60 6.67 20.25
CA HIS A 444 -29.14 7.75 19.44
C HIS A 444 -29.18 7.34 17.96
N PHE A 445 -28.07 6.82 17.43
CA PHE A 445 -27.99 6.28 16.07
C PHE A 445 -29.07 5.23 15.79
N VAL A 446 -29.16 4.16 16.59
CA VAL A 446 -30.17 3.10 16.42
C VAL A 446 -31.60 3.65 16.48
N SER A 447 -31.89 4.61 17.36
CA SER A 447 -33.23 5.19 17.54
C SER A 447 -33.74 5.99 16.33
N VAL A 448 -32.82 6.48 15.51
CA VAL A 448 -33.08 7.21 14.26
C VAL A 448 -33.41 6.27 13.10
N PHE A 449 -32.81 5.08 13.08
CA PHE A 449 -32.99 4.10 12.00
C PHE A 449 -34.08 3.06 12.25
N ARG A 450 -34.28 2.66 13.51
CA ARG A 450 -35.30 1.66 13.94
C ARG A 450 -35.31 0.40 13.05
N PRO A 451 -34.17 -0.31 12.92
CA PRO A 451 -34.09 -1.51 12.10
C PRO A 451 -34.91 -2.67 12.70
N ARG A 452 -35.16 -3.70 11.89
CA ARG A 452 -35.81 -4.95 12.34
C ARG A 452 -34.89 -5.83 13.21
N ASP A 453 -33.57 -5.69 13.08
CA ASP A 453 -32.56 -6.43 13.84
C ASP A 453 -31.26 -5.63 14.03
N LEU A 454 -30.44 -6.05 14.98
CA LEU A 454 -29.13 -5.50 15.32
C LEU A 454 -28.11 -6.64 15.47
N CYS A 455 -27.07 -6.64 14.63
CA CYS A 455 -25.97 -7.58 14.74
C CYS A 455 -24.72 -6.88 15.33
N PRO A 456 -24.18 -7.34 16.47
CA PRO A 456 -22.98 -6.75 17.08
C PRO A 456 -21.70 -7.19 16.35
N CYS A 457 -20.87 -6.24 15.93
CA CYS A 457 -19.58 -6.54 15.28
C CYS A 457 -18.44 -6.80 16.27
N THR A 458 -18.57 -6.37 17.52
CA THR A 458 -17.59 -6.61 18.61
C THR A 458 -18.27 -7.28 19.80
N VAL A 459 -17.93 -8.54 20.08
CA VAL A 459 -18.56 -9.37 21.12
C VAL A 459 -17.48 -10.02 22.00
N HIS A 460 -17.55 -9.80 23.31
CA HIS A 460 -16.78 -10.56 24.28
C HIS A 460 -17.66 -11.69 24.85
N VAL A 461 -17.53 -12.90 24.29
CA VAL A 461 -18.47 -14.03 24.49
C VAL A 461 -18.74 -14.33 25.97
N GLU A 462 -17.71 -14.24 26.82
CA GLU A 462 -17.80 -14.53 28.27
C GLU A 462 -18.55 -13.45 29.09
N SER A 463 -18.73 -12.25 28.56
CA SER A 463 -19.38 -11.13 29.26
C SER A 463 -20.58 -10.54 28.49
N TRP A 464 -21.03 -11.23 27.45
CA TRP A 464 -22.18 -10.82 26.65
C TRP A 464 -23.47 -11.22 27.38
N SER A 465 -24.35 -10.26 27.66
CA SER A 465 -25.67 -10.51 28.27
C SER A 465 -26.82 -10.03 27.38
N GLU A 466 -27.96 -10.71 27.48
CA GLU A 466 -29.17 -10.41 26.70
C GLU A 466 -29.82 -9.06 27.10
N ASP A 467 -29.36 -8.41 28.18
CA ASP A 467 -29.85 -7.11 28.67
C ASP A 467 -29.66 -5.96 27.67
N ILE A 468 -28.80 -6.15 26.65
CA ILE A 468 -28.64 -5.23 25.51
C ILE A 468 -29.97 -5.00 24.76
N ASN A 469 -30.95 -5.91 24.88
CA ASN A 469 -32.28 -5.81 24.26
C ASN A 469 -33.22 -4.75 24.87
N THR A 470 -32.97 -4.21 26.07
CA THR A 470 -33.98 -3.42 26.81
C THR A 470 -34.01 -1.92 26.48
N ALA A 471 -33.36 -1.49 25.39
CA ALA A 471 -33.15 -0.07 25.06
C ALA A 471 -34.30 0.63 24.31
N ALA A 472 -35.48 0.00 24.17
CA ALA A 472 -36.70 0.67 23.71
C ALA A 472 -37.32 1.51 24.86
N PRO A 473 -37.74 2.78 24.64
CA PRO A 473 -38.39 3.55 25.69
C PRO A 473 -39.79 2.98 26.00
N ASN A 474 -40.06 2.77 27.29
CA ASN A 474 -41.35 2.28 27.79
C ASN A 474 -42.56 3.08 27.24
N GLY A 475 -43.56 2.38 26.70
CA GLY A 475 -44.93 2.91 26.62
C GLY A 475 -45.71 2.62 25.32
N GLN A 476 -46.43 1.49 25.30
CA GLN A 476 -47.52 1.18 24.36
C GLN A 476 -47.18 1.16 22.85
N VAL A 477 -46.60 0.05 22.40
CA VAL A 477 -46.84 -0.46 21.04
C VAL A 477 -47.95 -1.52 21.13
N ASN A 478 -48.99 -1.40 20.30
CA ASN A 478 -50.09 -2.37 20.26
C ASN A 478 -49.60 -3.73 19.75
N THR A 479 -50.00 -4.79 20.43
CA THR A 479 -49.77 -6.18 20.01
C THR A 479 -50.53 -6.48 18.73
N ASN A 480 -49.81 -6.57 17.59
CA ASN A 480 -50.12 -7.42 16.43
C ASN A 480 -49.00 -7.30 15.36
N GLY A 481 -47.98 -8.16 15.46
CA GLY A 481 -47.02 -8.43 14.37
C GLY A 481 -45.59 -7.92 14.58
N SER A 482 -44.63 -8.83 14.36
CA SER A 482 -43.15 -8.66 14.28
C SER A 482 -42.43 -8.08 15.52
N ASP A 483 -41.87 -8.99 16.32
CA ASP A 483 -40.80 -8.71 17.29
C ASP A 483 -39.44 -8.46 16.60
N VAL A 484 -38.59 -7.66 17.25
CA VAL A 484 -37.15 -7.50 16.90
C VAL A 484 -36.37 -8.64 17.56
N SER A 485 -35.79 -9.53 16.77
CA SER A 485 -35.17 -10.78 17.25
C SER A 485 -33.64 -10.78 17.14
N VAL A 486 -32.94 -10.53 18.24
CA VAL A 486 -31.46 -10.58 18.28
C VAL A 486 -30.97 -12.02 18.40
N HIS A 487 -30.11 -12.46 17.47
CA HIS A 487 -29.59 -13.83 17.42
C HIS A 487 -28.34 -14.05 18.29
N LYS A 488 -28.25 -15.23 18.92
CA LYS A 488 -27.00 -15.76 19.50
C LYS A 488 -25.98 -16.08 18.41
N TYR A 489 -24.72 -15.72 18.68
CA TYR A 489 -23.58 -16.04 17.81
C TYR A 489 -23.03 -17.43 18.15
N GLU A 490 -23.61 -18.48 17.57
CA GLU A 490 -23.09 -19.85 17.68
C GLU A 490 -22.06 -20.12 16.58
N ARG A 491 -20.80 -20.41 16.97
CA ARG A 491 -19.81 -21.03 16.07
C ARG A 491 -20.29 -22.45 15.76
N SER A 492 -20.66 -22.72 14.50
CA SER A 492 -21.18 -24.01 14.09
C SER A 492 -20.10 -25.10 14.08
N SER A 493 -20.07 -25.95 15.10
CA SER A 493 -19.39 -27.25 15.06
C SER A 493 -20.38 -28.37 14.73
N SER A 494 -20.07 -29.21 13.74
CA SER A 494 -20.88 -30.38 13.35
C SER A 494 -19.92 -31.54 12.99
N VAL A 495 -20.20 -32.85 13.14
CA VAL A 495 -21.39 -33.66 13.52
C VAL A 495 -20.89 -34.88 14.35
N PRO A 496 -21.72 -35.75 14.99
CA PRO A 496 -22.33 -36.92 14.30
C PRO A 496 -23.73 -37.34 14.83
N SER A 497 -24.74 -37.57 13.98
CA SER A 497 -25.19 -38.86 13.40
C SER A 497 -26.29 -39.64 14.18
N THR A 498 -27.34 -40.05 13.43
CA THR A 498 -28.28 -41.18 13.65
C THR A 498 -29.14 -41.28 14.91
N ALA A 499 -30.48 -41.19 14.75
CA ALA A 499 -31.46 -42.17 15.25
C ALA A 499 -32.87 -41.93 14.64
N PHE A 500 -33.69 -42.98 14.57
CA PHE A 500 -35.11 -43.00 14.14
C PHE A 500 -36.03 -43.05 15.39
N GLU A 501 -37.35 -42.80 15.20
CA GLU A 501 -38.46 -43.23 16.10
C GLU A 501 -38.54 -42.60 17.52
N ALA A 502 -39.68 -42.24 18.15
CA ALA A 502 -41.11 -42.46 17.92
C ALA A 502 -41.97 -41.62 18.93
N LEU A 503 -43.30 -41.62 18.71
CA LEU A 503 -44.42 -41.32 19.67
C LEU A 503 -44.57 -39.83 20.09
N ASP A 504 -45.63 -39.10 19.71
CA ASP A 504 -47.09 -39.26 19.95
C ASP A 504 -47.57 -38.63 21.28
N ALA A 505 -48.46 -37.63 21.17
CA ALA A 505 -49.75 -37.51 21.88
C ALA A 505 -50.38 -36.10 21.70
N GLU A 506 -51.63 -36.07 21.22
CA GLU A 506 -52.79 -35.26 21.68
C GLU A 506 -52.61 -33.78 22.12
N GLU A 507 -53.52 -32.83 21.91
CA GLU A 507 -54.71 -32.58 21.08
C GLU A 507 -55.19 -31.17 21.52
N HIS A 508 -56.03 -30.48 20.75
CA HIS A 508 -56.62 -29.19 21.15
C HIS A 508 -57.66 -29.34 22.28
N PRO A 509 -58.01 -28.27 23.02
CA PRO A 509 -59.18 -27.48 22.59
C PRO A 509 -59.14 -25.97 22.85
N ALA A 510 -59.82 -25.24 21.97
CA ALA A 510 -60.55 -24.00 22.24
C ALA A 510 -62.08 -24.32 22.05
N PRO A 511 -63.08 -23.42 22.24
CA PRO A 511 -63.03 -21.96 22.49
C PRO A 511 -64.11 -21.44 23.50
N ASP A 512 -64.46 -20.14 23.39
CA ASP A 512 -65.71 -19.45 23.80
C ASP A 512 -65.97 -19.06 25.28
N SER A 513 -66.70 -17.97 25.62
CA SER A 513 -67.03 -16.67 24.96
C SER A 513 -67.80 -15.72 25.93
N LEU A 514 -68.15 -14.48 25.50
CA LEU A 514 -69.08 -13.48 26.12
C LEU A 514 -68.55 -12.67 27.33
N ASN A 515 -68.81 -11.37 27.57
CA ASN A 515 -69.65 -10.28 26.99
C ASN A 515 -68.92 -8.91 27.22
N GLY A 516 -69.17 -7.78 26.54
CA GLY A 516 -70.07 -7.47 25.42
C GLY A 516 -70.26 -5.94 25.20
N LYS A 517 -71.07 -5.58 24.17
CA LYS A 517 -71.68 -4.26 23.85
C LYS A 517 -70.83 -3.10 23.31
N SER A 518 -71.44 -2.34 22.41
CA SER A 518 -70.87 -1.27 21.58
C SER A 518 -71.64 0.06 21.68
N SER A 519 -70.90 1.17 21.52
CA SER A 519 -71.29 2.52 21.06
C SER A 519 -70.09 3.45 21.40
N GLY A 520 -69.83 4.59 20.78
CA GLY A 520 -70.45 5.36 19.70
C GLY A 520 -69.55 6.60 19.50
N ALA A 521 -69.40 7.09 18.26
CA ALA A 521 -68.21 7.87 17.92
C ALA A 521 -68.30 9.41 18.10
N ARG A 522 -67.11 10.03 18.26
CA ARG A 522 -66.69 11.41 17.89
C ARG A 522 -66.99 12.61 18.82
N ARG A 523 -65.89 13.37 19.04
CA ARG A 523 -65.76 14.84 19.25
C ARG A 523 -66.29 15.48 20.54
N SER A 524 -65.36 16.02 21.35
CA SER A 524 -65.08 17.48 21.39
C SER A 524 -63.78 17.80 22.16
N ALA A 525 -63.09 18.88 21.76
CA ALA A 525 -61.94 19.57 22.43
C ALA A 525 -60.84 18.70 23.10
N TYR A 526 -59.60 18.59 22.63
CA TYR A 526 -58.83 19.29 21.57
C TYR A 526 -58.73 20.83 21.66
N ASN A 527 -58.89 21.42 22.85
CA ASN A 527 -58.35 22.75 23.20
C ASN A 527 -58.58 23.02 24.70
N ALA A 528 -57.53 22.86 25.53
CA ALA A 528 -57.40 23.47 26.88
C ALA A 528 -56.14 23.02 27.67
N ALA A 529 -55.33 22.07 27.17
CA ALA A 529 -54.04 21.69 27.77
C ALA A 529 -52.85 21.88 26.81
N LEU A 530 -53.00 22.79 25.83
CA LEU A 530 -51.91 23.32 25.01
C LEU A 530 -51.53 24.71 25.55
N ARG A 531 -50.98 24.75 26.77
CA ARG A 531 -50.37 25.92 27.45
C ARG A 531 -49.64 25.43 28.71
N CYS A 532 -48.51 26.07 29.04
CA CYS A 532 -47.68 25.81 30.23
C CYS A 532 -46.79 24.55 30.22
N LEU A 533 -46.14 24.22 29.08
CA LEU A 533 -44.72 23.81 29.05
C LEU A 533 -44.06 23.95 27.66
N LEU A 534 -44.56 24.92 26.88
CA LEU A 534 -43.80 25.63 25.86
C LEU A 534 -43.79 27.09 26.33
N ASP A 535 -42.67 27.51 26.93
CA ASP A 535 -42.18 28.90 27.05
C ASP A 535 -40.95 28.93 27.99
N SER A 536 -39.76 28.89 27.39
CA SER A 536 -38.55 29.54 27.91
C SER A 536 -37.49 29.57 26.80
N ASP A 537 -37.67 30.52 25.89
CA ASP A 537 -36.71 31.13 24.95
C ASP A 537 -35.50 30.32 24.45
N ALA A 538 -35.56 30.02 23.15
CA ALA A 538 -34.38 30.03 22.30
C ALA A 538 -34.18 31.43 21.72
N SER A 539 -33.19 32.17 22.22
CA SER A 539 -32.68 33.40 21.60
C SER A 539 -31.17 33.52 21.81
N ASP A 540 -30.49 34.09 20.81
CA ASP A 540 -29.06 34.38 20.75
C ASP A 540 -28.10 33.18 20.81
N TRP A 541 -27.80 32.62 19.63
CA TRP A 541 -26.46 32.73 19.01
C TRP A 541 -26.54 32.39 17.50
N GLN A 542 -26.98 33.36 16.70
CA GLN A 542 -26.60 33.46 15.28
C GLN A 542 -26.17 34.89 15.00
N ASP A 543 -24.86 35.14 14.90
CA ASP A 543 -24.36 36.00 13.82
C ASP A 543 -22.86 35.77 13.54
N LEU A 544 -22.48 35.95 12.27
CA LEU A 544 -21.16 35.70 11.66
C LEU A 544 -20.62 34.24 11.77
N VAL A 545 -20.30 33.51 10.69
CA VAL A 545 -20.06 33.91 9.29
C VAL A 545 -20.78 32.98 8.32
N LEU A 546 -21.65 33.54 7.49
CA LEU A 546 -22.23 32.86 6.31
C LEU A 546 -21.90 33.67 5.04
N ARG A 547 -20.97 33.15 4.23
CA ARG A 547 -20.67 33.43 2.81
C ARG A 547 -19.41 32.60 2.48
N SER A 548 -19.31 31.82 1.40
CA SER A 548 -20.04 31.95 0.13
C SER A 548 -20.21 30.63 -0.65
N SER A 549 -21.43 30.47 -1.20
CA SER A 549 -21.69 29.96 -2.55
C SER A 549 -21.39 28.49 -2.89
N ILE A 550 -22.42 27.66 -2.72
CA ILE A 550 -22.77 26.62 -3.69
C ILE A 550 -22.98 27.26 -5.07
N ARG A 551 -22.43 26.64 -6.14
CA ARG A 551 -23.00 26.74 -7.50
C ARG A 551 -22.87 25.39 -8.22
N SER A 552 -24.01 24.79 -8.52
CA SER A 552 -24.16 23.77 -9.56
C SER A 552 -24.25 24.42 -10.93
N PHE A 553 -23.79 23.74 -11.99
CA PHE A 553 -24.34 23.88 -13.33
C PHE A 553 -24.23 22.56 -14.11
N ALA A 554 -25.13 22.40 -15.08
CA ALA A 554 -25.43 21.13 -15.75
C ALA A 554 -24.60 20.91 -17.03
N SER A 555 -24.72 19.70 -17.57
CA SER A 555 -24.20 19.28 -18.87
C SER A 555 -24.86 20.00 -20.05
N GLU A 556 -24.09 20.24 -21.12
CA GLU A 556 -24.65 20.42 -22.46
C GLU A 556 -23.69 19.84 -23.53
N ALA A 557 -24.25 19.33 -24.62
CA ALA A 557 -23.56 18.81 -25.80
C ALA A 557 -24.54 18.78 -27.00
N PRO A 558 -24.06 18.64 -28.25
CA PRO A 558 -23.06 19.47 -28.93
C PRO A 558 -23.68 20.16 -30.17
N SER A 559 -23.08 21.25 -30.66
CA SER A 559 -23.48 21.86 -31.95
C SER A 559 -22.52 21.48 -33.09
N LYS A 560 -23.09 21.06 -34.24
CA LYS A 560 -22.36 20.72 -35.47
C LYS A 560 -22.05 21.97 -36.30
N GLY A 561 -20.89 21.97 -36.96
CA GLY A 561 -20.55 22.85 -38.09
C GLY A 561 -19.48 22.17 -38.95
N SER A 562 -19.69 22.11 -40.27
CA SER A 562 -19.00 21.15 -41.15
C SER A 562 -18.10 21.78 -42.23
N SER A 563 -17.25 20.92 -42.81
CA SER A 563 -16.63 20.97 -44.16
C SER A 563 -15.30 21.73 -44.32
N GLY A 564 -14.49 21.26 -45.28
CA GLY A 564 -13.30 21.98 -45.78
C GLY A 564 -12.03 21.12 -45.93
N SER A 565 -12.01 20.18 -46.88
CA SER A 565 -10.75 19.55 -47.33
C SER A 565 -10.01 20.43 -48.35
N ALA A 566 -8.70 20.63 -48.22
CA ALA A 566 -7.71 20.62 -49.32
C ALA A 566 -6.31 21.11 -48.89
N THR A 567 -5.30 20.27 -49.12
CA THR A 567 -3.90 20.63 -49.41
C THR A 567 -3.76 21.13 -50.86
N PRO A 568 -2.57 21.56 -51.36
CA PRO A 568 -1.46 22.29 -50.75
C PRO A 568 -1.02 23.52 -51.64
N TRP A 569 0.29 23.84 -51.68
CA TRP A 569 1.04 24.84 -52.49
C TRP A 569 1.18 26.26 -51.89
N ILE A 570 2.24 27.06 -52.15
CA ILE A 570 3.72 26.88 -52.25
C ILE A 570 4.36 28.27 -52.56
N VAL A 571 5.69 28.44 -52.36
CA VAL A 571 6.54 29.65 -52.61
C VAL A 571 6.37 30.80 -51.61
N GLY A 572 7.41 31.50 -51.11
CA GLY A 572 8.87 31.29 -51.21
C GLY A 572 9.68 32.56 -51.53
N ALA A 573 10.94 32.63 -51.05
CA ALA A 573 12.06 33.47 -51.54
C ALA A 573 13.34 32.99 -50.81
N ALA A 574 14.35 32.41 -51.48
CA ALA A 574 15.50 33.04 -52.15
C ALA A 574 16.65 33.39 -51.15
N ALA A 575 17.96 33.23 -51.44
CA ALA A 575 18.65 33.09 -52.74
C ALA A 575 20.05 32.42 -52.67
N ILE A 576 20.50 31.80 -53.79
CA ILE A 576 21.86 31.79 -54.43
C ILE A 576 23.11 31.40 -53.58
N GLY A 577 24.07 30.55 -54.03
CA GLY A 577 24.19 29.76 -55.27
C GLY A 577 25.60 29.16 -55.53
N ALA A 578 25.77 28.47 -56.69
CA ALA A 578 26.98 27.86 -57.29
C ALA A 578 27.60 26.59 -56.60
N GLY A 579 27.97 25.50 -57.32
CA GLY A 579 27.72 25.12 -58.73
C GLY A 579 28.53 23.89 -59.23
N ALA A 580 28.02 23.19 -60.27
CA ALA A 580 28.71 22.22 -61.18
C ALA A 580 29.32 20.91 -60.57
N PHE A 581 29.61 19.77 -61.25
CA PHE A 581 29.17 19.00 -62.47
C PHE A 581 29.78 17.56 -62.32
N GLY A 582 29.39 16.45 -62.98
CA GLY A 582 28.22 16.06 -63.79
C GLY A 582 28.46 14.77 -64.62
N TYR A 583 27.44 13.90 -64.77
CA TYR A 583 27.28 12.77 -65.75
C TYR A 583 28.15 11.47 -65.70
N SER A 584 27.48 10.36 -65.32
CA SER A 584 27.20 9.12 -66.09
C SER A 584 28.26 8.13 -66.64
N PHE A 585 27.95 6.85 -66.35
CA PHE A 585 28.02 5.62 -67.18
C PHE A 585 29.26 4.70 -67.24
N LEU A 586 28.98 3.41 -66.97
CA LEU A 586 29.62 2.12 -67.35
C LEU A 586 31.09 2.05 -67.81
N GLY A 587 31.85 1.14 -67.17
CA GLY A 587 33.09 0.55 -67.71
C GLY A 587 33.50 -0.71 -66.92
N SER A 588 33.68 -1.85 -67.60
CA SER A 588 33.82 -3.18 -66.96
C SER A 588 35.22 -3.81 -67.05
N LYS A 589 35.48 -4.75 -66.12
CA LYS A 589 36.44 -5.90 -66.15
C LYS A 589 37.94 -5.73 -65.76
N ALA A 590 38.25 -6.34 -64.60
CA ALA A 590 39.30 -7.36 -64.35
C ALA A 590 40.80 -6.96 -64.37
N PRO A 591 41.73 -7.79 -63.81
CA PRO A 591 41.59 -8.97 -62.93
C PRO A 591 42.27 -8.80 -61.54
N ALA A 592 42.38 -9.88 -60.76
CA ALA A 592 42.92 -9.88 -59.40
C ALA A 592 44.46 -10.00 -59.32
N ASP A 593 45.05 -9.43 -58.26
CA ASP A 593 46.27 -9.97 -57.64
C ASP A 593 46.37 -9.63 -56.14
N ARG A 594 47.30 -10.29 -55.44
CA ARG A 594 47.26 -10.59 -53.98
C ARG A 594 47.32 -9.38 -53.01
N PRO A 595 46.69 -9.47 -51.82
CA PRO A 595 46.89 -8.49 -50.75
C PRO A 595 48.27 -8.66 -50.09
N ALA A 596 49.04 -7.59 -50.01
CA ALA A 596 50.26 -7.52 -49.20
C ALA A 596 49.93 -7.28 -47.72
N GLU A 597 50.67 -7.93 -46.82
CA GLU A 597 50.52 -7.80 -45.36
C GLU A 597 50.74 -6.35 -44.91
N LYS A 598 49.78 -5.79 -44.17
CA LYS A 598 49.99 -4.54 -43.42
C LYS A 598 50.58 -4.85 -42.05
N LYS A 599 51.75 -4.28 -41.77
CA LYS A 599 52.35 -4.29 -40.42
C LYS A 599 51.37 -3.73 -39.39
N ALA A 600 51.24 -4.42 -38.26
CA ALA A 600 50.41 -3.98 -37.15
C ALA A 600 50.92 -2.66 -36.56
N SER A 601 49.99 -1.75 -36.26
CA SER A 601 50.21 -0.62 -35.34
C SER A 601 50.49 -1.15 -33.93
N PRO A 602 51.28 -0.42 -33.11
CA PRO A 602 51.52 -0.83 -31.72
C PRO A 602 50.20 -0.91 -30.96
N GLU A 603 49.99 -2.03 -30.26
CA GLU A 603 48.75 -2.30 -29.52
C GLU A 603 48.60 -1.33 -28.35
N ALA A 604 47.43 -0.68 -28.24
CA ALA A 604 47.21 0.33 -27.20
C ALA A 604 47.28 -0.29 -25.80
N LYS A 605 47.94 0.40 -24.88
CA LYS A 605 48.10 -0.02 -23.48
C LYS A 605 46.73 -0.11 -22.81
N LYS A 606 46.46 -1.22 -22.13
CA LYS A 606 45.19 -1.48 -21.44
C LYS A 606 45.32 -1.08 -19.97
N ILE A 607 44.48 -0.16 -19.49
CA ILE A 607 44.54 0.32 -18.11
C ILE A 607 44.04 -0.72 -17.12
N PHE A 608 42.91 -1.37 -17.42
CA PHE A 608 42.35 -2.44 -16.59
C PHE A 608 42.77 -3.81 -17.11
N THR A 609 43.37 -4.63 -16.25
CA THR A 609 43.92 -5.96 -16.58
C THR A 609 43.25 -7.12 -15.83
N GLY A 610 42.40 -6.82 -14.85
CA GLY A 610 41.65 -7.82 -14.09
C GLY A 610 42.48 -8.48 -12.97
N GLY A 611 41.97 -9.60 -12.45
CA GLY A 611 42.66 -10.40 -11.44
C GLY A 611 43.09 -9.61 -10.21
N ASP A 612 44.38 -9.66 -9.90
CA ASP A 612 44.97 -9.11 -8.67
C ASP A 612 45.42 -7.64 -8.76
N GLN A 613 45.11 -6.95 -9.88
CA GLN A 613 45.50 -5.54 -10.14
C GLN A 613 45.19 -4.54 -9.02
N GLY A 614 44.26 -4.86 -8.11
CA GLY A 614 43.79 -3.95 -7.07
C GLY A 614 42.84 -2.88 -7.61
N PHE A 615 42.73 -1.76 -6.91
CA PHE A 615 41.96 -0.59 -7.36
C PHE A 615 42.93 0.50 -7.81
N LEU A 616 42.61 1.15 -8.93
CA LEU A 616 43.30 2.31 -9.48
C LEU A 616 42.46 3.56 -9.19
N ASP A 617 43.07 4.61 -8.65
CA ASP A 617 42.39 5.89 -8.47
C ASP A 617 42.42 6.67 -9.78
N LEU A 618 41.28 6.72 -10.49
CA LEU A 618 41.14 7.53 -11.69
C LEU A 618 40.59 8.91 -11.33
N LYS A 619 41.15 9.95 -11.95
CA LYS A 619 40.71 11.33 -11.74
C LYS A 619 39.50 11.65 -12.60
N VAL A 620 38.58 12.43 -12.06
CA VAL A 620 37.47 13.02 -12.79
C VAL A 620 38.00 14.15 -13.66
N LYS A 621 37.85 14.00 -14.97
CA LYS A 621 38.15 15.02 -15.97
C LYS A 621 37.00 16.01 -16.10
N GLU A 622 35.76 15.51 -16.13
CA GLU A 622 34.56 16.31 -16.38
C GLU A 622 33.31 15.69 -15.75
N VAL A 623 32.35 16.53 -15.37
CA VAL A 623 31.04 16.14 -14.86
C VAL A 623 29.97 16.93 -15.62
N GLN A 624 29.06 16.22 -16.28
CA GLN A 624 27.98 16.80 -17.07
C GLN A 624 26.63 16.33 -16.51
N ASP A 625 25.69 17.25 -16.29
CA ASP A 625 24.31 16.89 -15.95
C ASP A 625 23.61 16.33 -17.21
N TYR A 626 22.97 15.16 -17.09
CA TYR A 626 22.30 14.48 -18.20
C TYR A 626 20.77 14.66 -18.15
N ASN A 627 20.19 14.51 -16.96
CA ASN A 627 18.79 14.84 -16.66
C ASN A 627 18.64 15.17 -15.16
N HIS A 628 17.40 15.32 -14.69
CA HIS A 628 17.09 15.74 -13.31
C HIS A 628 17.69 14.87 -12.19
N ASN A 629 18.16 13.65 -12.48
CA ASN A 629 18.78 12.77 -11.48
C ASN A 629 19.98 11.95 -12.01
N THR A 630 20.51 12.26 -13.20
CA THR A 630 21.60 11.49 -13.83
C THR A 630 22.69 12.42 -14.29
N LYS A 631 23.95 12.03 -14.06
CA LYS A 631 25.15 12.70 -14.54
C LYS A 631 25.96 11.76 -15.44
N LYS A 632 26.66 12.33 -16.41
CA LYS A 632 27.77 11.69 -17.11
C LYS A 632 29.07 12.16 -16.44
N ILE A 633 29.88 11.22 -15.98
CA ILE A 633 31.16 11.49 -15.32
C ILE A 633 32.27 10.90 -16.20
N ILE A 634 33.16 11.78 -16.64
CA ILE A 634 34.30 11.45 -17.51
C ILE A 634 35.53 11.34 -16.64
N PHE A 635 36.19 10.18 -16.65
CA PHE A 635 37.45 9.96 -15.93
C PHE A 635 38.62 9.97 -16.91
N GLU A 636 39.73 10.61 -16.56
CA GLU A 636 40.97 10.49 -17.34
C GLU A 636 41.68 9.17 -17.03
N LEU A 637 42.17 8.52 -18.09
CA LEU A 637 43.10 7.40 -17.95
C LEU A 637 44.50 7.95 -17.66
N PRO A 638 45.37 7.25 -16.89
CA PRO A 638 46.71 7.74 -16.54
C PRO A 638 47.67 7.96 -17.72
N ASP A 639 47.26 7.57 -18.92
CA ASP A 639 48.05 7.58 -20.15
C ASP A 639 47.08 7.94 -21.31
N PRO A 640 47.27 9.09 -21.99
CA PRO A 640 46.34 9.55 -23.02
C PRO A 640 46.19 8.64 -24.24
N ASP A 641 47.19 7.79 -24.51
CA ASP A 641 47.17 6.83 -25.62
C ASP A 641 46.67 5.43 -25.20
N ALA A 642 46.47 5.22 -23.90
CA ALA A 642 45.91 3.99 -23.37
C ALA A 642 44.39 3.92 -23.55
N VAL A 643 43.89 2.69 -23.56
CA VAL A 643 42.47 2.34 -23.63
C VAL A 643 42.01 1.69 -22.33
N SER A 644 40.70 1.62 -22.13
CA SER A 644 40.11 1.10 -20.90
C SER A 644 40.61 -0.31 -20.54
N GLY A 645 40.72 -1.21 -21.52
CA GLY A 645 41.01 -2.64 -21.28
C GLY A 645 39.78 -3.47 -20.91
N LEU A 646 38.57 -2.90 -20.97
CA LEU A 646 37.35 -3.68 -20.91
C LEU A 646 37.20 -4.57 -22.16
N HIS A 647 36.41 -5.62 -22.00
CA HIS A 647 35.85 -6.38 -23.12
C HIS A 647 34.32 -6.26 -23.08
N VAL A 648 33.69 -6.55 -24.22
CA VAL A 648 32.22 -6.50 -24.38
C VAL A 648 31.54 -7.39 -23.33
N ALA A 649 30.46 -6.88 -22.73
CA ALA A 649 29.77 -7.48 -21.59
C ALA A 649 30.71 -7.73 -20.39
N SER A 650 31.36 -6.65 -19.94
CA SER A 650 32.10 -6.59 -18.68
C SER A 650 31.71 -5.34 -17.87
N ALA A 651 32.20 -5.26 -16.62
CA ALA A 651 31.93 -4.13 -15.73
C ALA A 651 33.16 -3.74 -14.91
N LEU A 652 33.12 -2.55 -14.33
CA LEU A 652 34.07 -2.04 -13.35
C LEU A 652 33.47 -2.14 -11.95
N LEU A 653 34.30 -2.34 -10.92
CA LEU A 653 33.95 -2.04 -9.53
C LEU A 653 34.46 -0.66 -9.16
N THR A 654 33.57 0.15 -8.59
CA THR A 654 33.92 1.37 -7.86
C THR A 654 34.01 1.06 -6.37
N LYS A 655 34.91 1.72 -5.65
CA LYS A 655 35.07 1.61 -4.18
C LYS A 655 35.13 3.00 -3.56
N TYR A 656 34.33 3.21 -2.53
CA TYR A 656 34.28 4.45 -1.75
C TYR A 656 34.15 4.09 -0.28
N LYS A 657 34.87 4.79 0.61
CA LYS A 657 34.71 4.69 2.05
C LYS A 657 34.51 6.10 2.60
N ALA A 658 33.32 6.36 3.13
CA ALA A 658 33.05 7.61 3.82
C ALA A 658 33.78 7.64 5.19
N PRO A 659 34.14 8.81 5.74
CA PRO A 659 34.90 8.90 7.01
C PRO A 659 34.20 8.26 8.22
N ASP A 660 32.86 8.25 8.19
CA ASP A 660 31.94 7.73 9.19
C ASP A 660 31.58 6.24 9.01
N GLN A 661 31.99 5.61 7.91
CA GLN A 661 31.67 4.22 7.61
C GLN A 661 32.81 3.27 7.96
N GLU A 662 32.55 2.19 8.70
CA GLU A 662 33.56 1.16 8.97
C GLU A 662 34.02 0.42 7.69
N LYS A 663 33.06 0.09 6.82
CA LYS A 663 33.25 -0.72 5.61
C LYS A 663 33.13 0.13 4.35
N ALA A 664 33.96 -0.17 3.35
CA ALA A 664 33.88 0.49 2.05
C ALA A 664 32.64 0.03 1.27
N THR A 665 31.90 0.98 0.71
CA THR A 665 30.88 0.73 -0.30
C THR A 665 31.56 0.33 -1.62
N ILE A 666 31.21 -0.84 -2.15
CA ILE A 666 31.64 -1.31 -3.47
C ILE A 666 30.41 -1.47 -4.37
N ARG A 667 30.43 -0.95 -5.60
CA ARG A 667 29.33 -1.08 -6.58
C ARG A 667 29.83 -1.27 -8.01
N PRO A 668 29.17 -2.13 -8.81
CA PRO A 668 29.51 -2.30 -10.23
C PRO A 668 28.94 -1.18 -11.10
N TYR A 669 29.68 -0.77 -12.13
CA TYR A 669 29.23 0.11 -13.22
C TYR A 669 29.77 -0.39 -14.55
N THR A 670 29.00 -0.26 -15.63
CA THR A 670 29.49 -0.48 -17.00
C THR A 670 29.66 0.89 -17.68
N PRO A 671 30.85 1.20 -18.26
CA PRO A 671 31.06 2.43 -19.01
C PRO A 671 30.15 2.58 -20.24
N ILE A 672 29.99 3.82 -20.68
CA ILE A 672 29.32 4.19 -21.95
C ILE A 672 30.30 4.77 -22.99
N SER A 673 31.60 4.85 -22.71
CA SER A 673 32.69 5.04 -23.68
C SER A 673 32.96 3.73 -24.43
N ASP A 674 33.60 3.77 -25.61
CA ASP A 674 33.93 2.54 -26.35
C ASP A 674 35.12 1.81 -25.68
N GLU A 675 35.26 0.50 -25.92
CA GLU A 675 36.35 -0.28 -25.31
C GLU A 675 37.75 0.19 -25.75
N ASP A 676 37.87 0.65 -27.00
CA ASP A 676 39.06 1.19 -27.66
C ASP A 676 39.17 2.72 -27.61
N GLU A 677 38.25 3.39 -26.90
CA GLU A 677 38.32 4.83 -26.66
C GLU A 677 39.58 5.19 -25.85
N LYS A 678 40.25 6.27 -26.25
CA LYS A 678 41.58 6.63 -25.75
C LYS A 678 41.54 7.69 -24.66
N GLY A 679 42.40 7.53 -23.66
CA GLY A 679 42.69 8.54 -22.65
C GLY A 679 41.56 8.86 -21.67
N HIS A 680 40.37 8.27 -21.82
CA HIS A 680 39.25 8.48 -20.90
C HIS A 680 38.31 7.27 -20.80
N LEU A 681 37.43 7.28 -19.79
CA LEU A 681 36.24 6.44 -19.74
C LEU A 681 35.04 7.21 -19.17
N ASP A 682 33.84 6.85 -19.63
CA ASP A 682 32.61 7.55 -19.27
C ASP A 682 31.68 6.66 -18.44
N LEU A 683 31.23 7.14 -17.28
CA LEU A 683 30.15 6.51 -16.50
C LEU A 683 28.88 7.36 -16.54
N LEU A 684 27.74 6.73 -16.84
CA LEU A 684 26.41 7.35 -16.73
C LEU A 684 25.77 6.90 -15.41
N VAL A 685 25.66 7.81 -14.43
CA VAL A 685 25.30 7.49 -13.05
C VAL A 685 24.05 8.25 -12.63
N LYS A 686 22.98 7.51 -12.32
CA LYS A 686 21.77 8.02 -11.68
C LYS A 686 22.00 8.12 -10.16
N VAL A 687 21.65 9.25 -9.55
CA VAL A 687 21.64 9.39 -8.10
C VAL A 687 20.38 8.75 -7.52
N TYR A 688 20.59 7.91 -6.50
CA TYR A 688 19.52 7.40 -5.66
C TYR A 688 19.64 8.07 -4.28
N PRO A 689 18.56 8.66 -3.72
CA PRO A 689 18.57 9.19 -2.36
C PRO A 689 19.04 8.14 -1.36
N LYS A 690 19.96 8.52 -0.46
CA LYS A 690 20.68 7.62 0.48
C LYS A 690 21.53 6.51 -0.18
N GLY A 691 21.78 6.54 -1.50
CA GLY A 691 22.65 5.58 -2.18
C GLY A 691 24.13 5.97 -2.07
N PRO A 692 24.96 5.35 -1.20
CA PRO A 692 26.26 5.90 -0.81
C PRO A 692 27.21 6.14 -1.99
N MET A 693 27.37 5.17 -2.89
CA MET A 693 28.22 5.32 -4.06
C MET A 693 27.68 6.35 -5.05
N SER A 694 26.38 6.30 -5.36
CA SER A 694 25.79 7.22 -6.36
C SER A 694 25.79 8.67 -5.87
N THR A 695 25.57 8.90 -4.58
CA THR A 695 25.67 10.23 -3.96
C THR A 695 27.12 10.71 -3.95
N HIS A 696 28.08 9.85 -3.61
CA HIS A 696 29.50 10.20 -3.68
C HIS A 696 29.92 10.57 -5.12
N ILE A 697 29.61 9.74 -6.12
CA ILE A 697 29.95 10.04 -7.53
C ILE A 697 29.30 11.35 -7.99
N HIS A 698 28.08 11.66 -7.55
CA HIS A 698 27.42 12.94 -7.85
C HIS A 698 28.04 14.16 -7.16
N SER A 699 28.78 13.94 -6.06
CA SER A 699 29.49 14.98 -5.32
C SER A 699 30.89 15.28 -5.86
N LEU A 700 31.46 14.37 -6.68
CA LEU A 700 32.77 14.55 -7.30
C LEU A 700 32.79 15.76 -8.23
N LYS A 701 33.95 16.41 -8.28
CA LYS A 701 34.29 17.55 -9.15
C LYS A 701 35.49 17.22 -10.02
N PRO A 702 35.72 17.93 -11.13
CA PRO A 702 36.97 17.81 -11.89
C PRO A 702 38.20 17.95 -10.99
N GLY A 703 39.10 16.97 -11.07
CA GLY A 703 40.29 16.84 -10.21
C GLY A 703 40.17 15.84 -9.06
N ASP A 704 38.95 15.53 -8.59
CA ASP A 704 38.72 14.48 -7.57
C ASP A 704 39.00 13.09 -8.13
N THR A 705 39.23 12.08 -7.28
CA THR A 705 39.47 10.69 -7.69
C THR A 705 38.38 9.72 -7.25
N LEU A 706 38.23 8.62 -8.01
CA LEU A 706 37.44 7.46 -7.64
C LEU A 706 38.28 6.18 -7.78
N ALA A 707 38.24 5.32 -6.77
CA ALA A 707 38.93 4.03 -6.80
C ALA A 707 38.15 3.03 -7.67
N ILE A 708 38.74 2.58 -8.78
CA ILE A 708 38.11 1.73 -9.79
C ILE A 708 38.95 0.46 -10.03
N LYS A 709 38.31 -0.71 -10.12
CA LYS A 709 38.92 -2.00 -10.46
C LYS A 709 38.18 -2.67 -11.61
N GLY A 710 38.89 -3.34 -12.52
CA GLY A 710 38.27 -4.19 -13.52
C GLY A 710 39.28 -4.81 -14.50
N PRO A 711 38.80 -5.32 -15.66
CA PRO A 711 37.40 -5.63 -15.92
C PRO A 711 36.92 -6.79 -15.03
N ILE A 712 35.63 -6.80 -14.70
CA ILE A 712 34.90 -8.00 -14.26
C ILE A 712 34.23 -8.59 -15.50
N PRO A 713 34.67 -9.78 -15.97
CA PRO A 713 33.95 -10.51 -17.00
C PRO A 713 32.52 -10.83 -16.53
N LYS A 714 31.53 -10.58 -17.38
CA LYS A 714 30.15 -11.04 -17.14
C LYS A 714 29.80 -12.12 -18.14
N TYR A 715 29.79 -11.79 -19.42
CA TYR A 715 29.43 -12.70 -20.49
C TYR A 715 30.46 -12.63 -21.61
N ALA A 716 31.04 -13.76 -22.00
CA ALA A 716 32.00 -13.81 -23.10
C ALA A 716 31.26 -13.63 -24.44
N TRP A 717 31.20 -12.39 -24.95
CA TRP A 717 30.64 -12.10 -26.28
C TRP A 717 31.62 -12.46 -27.41
N SER A 718 31.08 -12.84 -28.56
CA SER A 718 31.80 -12.91 -29.84
C SER A 718 30.81 -12.56 -30.96
N PRO A 719 31.26 -12.00 -32.10
CA PRO A 719 30.37 -11.68 -33.21
C PRO A 719 29.57 -12.89 -33.69
N ASN A 720 28.29 -12.70 -34.02
CA ASN A 720 27.38 -13.78 -34.45
C ASN A 720 27.22 -14.95 -33.45
N LYS A 721 27.53 -14.76 -32.16
CA LYS A 721 27.38 -15.84 -31.17
C LYS A 721 25.93 -16.31 -31.03
N HIS A 722 24.98 -15.38 -31.18
CA HIS A 722 23.55 -15.61 -31.13
C HIS A 722 22.86 -14.97 -32.33
N ASP A 723 21.86 -15.65 -32.87
CA ASP A 723 21.13 -15.19 -34.06
C ASP A 723 20.22 -14.00 -33.69
N HIS A 724 19.61 -14.08 -32.51
CA HIS A 724 18.79 -13.01 -31.93
C HIS A 724 19.01 -12.92 -30.42
N ILE A 725 19.34 -11.71 -29.94
CA ILE A 725 19.39 -11.41 -28.51
C ILE A 725 18.24 -10.48 -28.08
N THR A 726 17.67 -10.76 -26.91
CA THR A 726 16.68 -9.91 -26.26
C THR A 726 17.33 -9.21 -25.07
N LEU A 727 17.20 -7.90 -24.97
CA LEU A 727 17.76 -7.08 -23.90
C LEU A 727 16.60 -6.53 -23.08
N ILE A 728 16.49 -6.93 -21.81
CA ILE A 728 15.44 -6.47 -20.91
C ILE A 728 16.08 -5.56 -19.85
N ALA A 729 15.85 -4.26 -20.00
CA ALA A 729 16.48 -3.22 -19.20
C ALA A 729 15.48 -2.48 -18.29
N GLY A 730 15.95 -2.06 -17.11
CA GLY A 730 15.22 -1.11 -16.27
C GLY A 730 16.13 -0.02 -15.71
N GLY A 731 15.82 1.25 -16.00
CA GLY A 731 16.61 2.41 -15.57
C GLY A 731 18.10 2.29 -15.92
N THR A 732 18.99 2.35 -14.92
CA THR A 732 20.46 2.24 -15.10
C THR A 732 20.94 0.88 -15.58
N GLY A 733 20.09 -0.17 -15.58
CA GLY A 733 20.39 -1.47 -16.18
C GLY A 733 20.62 -1.41 -17.70
N ILE A 734 20.40 -0.25 -18.33
CA ILE A 734 20.66 -0.04 -19.76
C ILE A 734 22.15 -0.02 -20.13
N ALA A 735 23.06 0.36 -19.22
CA ALA A 735 24.49 0.50 -19.53
C ALA A 735 25.15 -0.78 -20.09
N PRO A 736 25.01 -1.98 -19.48
CA PRO A 736 25.52 -3.22 -20.07
C PRO A 736 24.84 -3.59 -21.39
N MET A 737 23.58 -3.20 -21.59
CA MET A 737 22.89 -3.41 -22.86
C MET A 737 23.45 -2.51 -23.96
N TYR A 738 23.75 -1.25 -23.63
CA TYR A 738 24.33 -0.28 -24.55
C TYR A 738 25.75 -0.68 -25.00
N GLN A 739 26.58 -1.19 -24.08
CA GLN A 739 27.89 -1.75 -24.41
C GLN A 739 27.79 -2.87 -25.46
N LEU A 740 26.86 -3.81 -25.25
CA LEU A 740 26.65 -4.94 -26.16
C LEU A 740 26.07 -4.49 -27.51
N VAL A 741 25.07 -3.60 -27.51
CA VAL A 741 24.46 -3.04 -28.72
C VAL A 741 25.50 -2.29 -29.56
N ARG A 742 26.35 -1.45 -28.96
CA ARG A 742 27.40 -0.74 -29.67
C ARG A 742 28.35 -1.68 -30.38
N SER A 743 28.87 -2.69 -29.68
CA SER A 743 29.77 -3.69 -30.27
C SER A 743 29.15 -4.42 -31.47
N ILE A 744 27.85 -4.78 -31.38
CA ILE A 744 27.13 -5.47 -32.46
C ILE A 744 26.93 -4.56 -33.69
N PHE A 745 26.59 -3.28 -33.51
CA PHE A 745 26.27 -2.39 -34.64
C PHE A 745 27.46 -1.55 -35.14
N SER A 746 28.57 -1.49 -34.39
CA SER A 746 29.86 -0.96 -34.88
C SER A 746 30.63 -1.97 -35.73
N ASN A 747 30.43 -3.27 -35.50
CA ASN A 747 31.06 -4.35 -36.27
C ASN A 747 30.20 -4.74 -37.50
N PRO A 748 30.63 -4.47 -38.75
CA PRO A 748 29.86 -4.84 -39.94
C PRO A 748 29.66 -6.36 -40.11
N GLU A 749 30.55 -7.18 -39.55
CA GLU A 749 30.49 -8.64 -39.66
C GLU A 749 29.55 -9.30 -38.64
N ASP A 750 29.14 -8.59 -37.58
CA ASP A 750 28.14 -9.10 -36.64
C ASP A 750 26.73 -8.90 -37.24
N LYS A 751 26.00 -10.00 -37.44
CA LYS A 751 24.65 -10.06 -38.02
C LYS A 751 23.56 -10.30 -36.97
N THR A 752 23.92 -10.43 -35.69
CA THR A 752 22.99 -10.61 -34.56
C THR A 752 21.80 -9.64 -34.62
N LYS A 753 20.57 -10.15 -34.48
CA LYS A 753 19.36 -9.34 -34.27
C LYS A 753 19.19 -8.98 -32.80
N VAL A 754 18.57 -7.85 -32.51
CA VAL A 754 18.42 -7.31 -31.15
C VAL A 754 17.01 -6.77 -30.94
N SER A 755 16.31 -7.31 -29.94
CA SER A 755 15.08 -6.71 -29.37
C SER A 755 15.40 -6.10 -28.00
N LEU A 756 15.30 -4.78 -27.86
CA LEU A 756 15.43 -4.08 -26.58
C LEU A 756 14.05 -3.78 -25.99
N VAL A 757 13.77 -4.26 -24.78
CA VAL A 757 12.58 -3.91 -24.00
C VAL A 757 13.02 -3.11 -22.78
N PHE A 758 12.67 -1.82 -22.74
CA PHE A 758 13.22 -0.87 -21.78
C PHE A 758 12.13 -0.21 -20.93
N GLY A 759 12.17 -0.47 -19.62
CA GLY A 759 11.23 0.05 -18.64
C GLY A 759 11.78 1.21 -17.81
N ASN A 760 11.07 2.34 -17.78
CA ASN A 760 11.43 3.53 -17.00
C ASN A 760 10.20 4.05 -16.21
N ILE A 761 10.42 5.02 -15.31
CA ILE A 761 9.31 5.60 -14.53
C ILE A 761 8.60 6.65 -15.39
N ALA A 762 9.27 7.74 -15.74
CA ALA A 762 8.77 8.78 -16.64
C ALA A 762 9.58 8.86 -17.95
N GLU A 763 9.08 9.65 -18.91
CA GLU A 763 9.71 9.82 -20.23
C GLU A 763 11.11 10.47 -20.15
N GLU A 764 11.31 11.34 -19.15
CA GLU A 764 12.59 11.97 -18.80
C GLU A 764 13.61 11.02 -18.15
N ASP A 765 13.19 9.85 -17.67
CA ASP A 765 14.09 8.83 -17.10
C ASP A 765 14.73 7.92 -18.17
N ILE A 766 14.35 8.05 -19.45
CA ILE A 766 14.84 7.19 -20.54
C ILE A 766 16.27 7.61 -20.92
N LEU A 767 17.24 6.93 -20.33
CA LEU A 767 18.67 7.12 -20.62
C LEU A 767 19.03 6.58 -22.01
N LEU A 768 19.88 7.32 -22.74
CA LEU A 768 20.40 6.96 -24.07
C LEU A 768 19.30 6.77 -25.15
N ARG A 769 18.17 7.45 -24.98
CA ARG A 769 17.01 7.34 -25.88
C ARG A 769 17.35 7.69 -27.33
N GLU A 770 18.04 8.82 -27.54
CA GLU A 770 18.36 9.27 -28.89
C GLU A 770 19.26 8.27 -29.63
N GLU A 771 20.17 7.63 -28.91
CA GLU A 771 21.12 6.65 -29.42
C GLU A 771 20.39 5.38 -29.89
N PHE A 772 19.44 4.88 -29.10
CA PHE A 772 18.60 3.74 -29.50
C PHE A 772 17.61 4.10 -30.61
N ASP A 773 16.98 5.28 -30.58
CA ASP A 773 16.07 5.75 -31.64
C ASP A 773 16.82 5.93 -32.97
N LYS A 774 18.08 6.41 -32.93
CA LYS A 774 18.97 6.50 -34.11
C LYS A 774 19.36 5.10 -34.63
N LEU A 775 19.60 4.13 -33.75
CA LEU A 775 19.90 2.74 -34.13
C LEU A 775 18.69 2.04 -34.76
N GLU A 776 17.48 2.16 -34.19
CA GLU A 776 16.26 1.59 -34.78
C GLU A 776 15.96 2.22 -36.15
N LYS A 777 16.16 3.53 -36.29
CA LYS A 777 15.99 4.21 -37.58
C LYS A 777 17.00 3.73 -38.64
N LYS A 778 18.23 3.36 -38.24
CA LYS A 778 19.31 2.96 -39.14
C LYS A 778 19.30 1.46 -39.47
N TYR A 779 18.88 0.62 -38.53
CA TYR A 779 18.95 -0.85 -38.60
C TYR A 779 17.60 -1.50 -38.25
N GLY A 780 16.48 -0.90 -38.64
CA GLY A 780 15.13 -1.29 -38.19
C GLY A 780 14.66 -2.70 -38.61
N ASP A 781 15.45 -3.44 -39.37
CA ASP A 781 15.32 -4.87 -39.70
C ASP A 781 16.04 -5.78 -38.68
N ARG A 782 17.03 -5.24 -37.96
CA ARG A 782 17.90 -5.93 -37.01
C ARG A 782 17.85 -5.40 -35.58
N PHE A 783 17.49 -4.15 -35.35
CA PHE A 783 17.32 -3.54 -34.03
C PHE A 783 15.89 -3.04 -33.86
N LYS A 784 15.25 -3.44 -32.77
CA LYS A 784 13.94 -2.92 -32.33
C LYS A 784 13.99 -2.48 -30.88
N VAL A 785 13.34 -1.36 -30.56
CA VAL A 785 13.21 -0.87 -29.18
C VAL A 785 11.75 -0.68 -28.77
N PHE A 786 11.41 -1.24 -27.61
CA PHE A 786 10.09 -1.23 -27.03
C PHE A 786 10.15 -0.56 -25.66
N TYR A 787 9.80 0.73 -25.62
CA TYR A 787 9.75 1.51 -24.38
C TYR A 787 8.45 1.26 -23.60
N THR A 788 8.53 1.17 -22.28
CA THR A 788 7.36 1.19 -21.39
C THR A 788 7.58 2.09 -20.17
N LEU A 789 6.54 2.84 -19.79
CA LEU A 789 6.59 3.82 -18.69
C LEU A 789 5.54 3.55 -17.62
N ASP A 790 5.93 3.54 -16.35
CA ASP A 790 5.00 3.44 -15.20
C ASP A 790 4.13 4.71 -15.06
N LYS A 791 4.74 5.88 -15.30
CA LYS A 791 4.12 7.22 -15.31
C LYS A 791 4.24 7.86 -16.71
N PRO A 792 3.49 7.37 -17.71
CA PRO A 792 3.54 7.91 -19.07
C PRO A 792 2.92 9.32 -19.15
N SER A 793 3.47 10.17 -20.02
CA SER A 793 2.83 11.42 -20.44
C SER A 793 1.51 11.15 -21.16
N SER A 794 0.59 12.12 -21.20
CA SER A 794 -0.70 11.99 -21.91
C SER A 794 -0.53 11.63 -23.40
N ASN A 795 0.53 12.16 -24.01
CA ASN A 795 0.88 11.95 -25.42
C ASN A 795 1.72 10.69 -25.68
N TRP A 796 2.02 9.88 -24.65
CA TRP A 796 2.86 8.69 -24.77
C TRP A 796 2.22 7.60 -25.64
N LYS A 797 2.96 7.17 -26.66
CA LYS A 797 2.50 6.27 -27.73
C LYS A 797 2.95 4.81 -27.59
N PHE A 798 3.90 4.52 -26.70
CA PHE A 798 4.45 3.18 -26.48
C PHE A 798 3.80 2.50 -25.26
N GLY A 799 4.45 1.45 -24.72
CA GLY A 799 3.96 0.66 -23.59
C GLY A 799 3.67 1.50 -22.34
N LYS A 800 2.63 1.11 -21.60
CA LYS A 800 2.15 1.79 -20.38
C LYS A 800 2.11 0.80 -19.23
N GLY A 801 2.85 1.10 -18.16
CA GLY A 801 3.06 0.24 -17.00
C GLY A 801 4.41 -0.48 -17.02
N TYR A 802 4.52 -1.53 -16.21
CA TYR A 802 5.70 -2.40 -16.17
C TYR A 802 5.77 -3.31 -17.40
N ILE A 803 6.94 -3.92 -17.62
CA ILE A 803 7.13 -4.96 -18.63
C ILE A 803 6.25 -6.17 -18.26
N THR A 804 5.33 -6.57 -19.14
CA THR A 804 4.37 -7.65 -18.88
C THR A 804 4.66 -8.90 -19.72
N LYS A 805 3.99 -10.01 -19.38
CA LYS A 805 4.06 -11.28 -20.11
C LYS A 805 3.54 -11.16 -21.53
N GLU A 806 2.48 -10.38 -21.72
CA GLU A 806 1.84 -10.13 -23.01
C GLU A 806 2.80 -9.36 -23.92
N LEU A 807 3.39 -8.26 -23.41
CA LEU A 807 4.39 -7.48 -24.14
C LEU A 807 5.58 -8.36 -24.54
N LEU A 808 6.16 -9.12 -23.60
CA LEU A 808 7.30 -9.98 -23.94
C LEU A 808 6.90 -11.02 -25.00
N LYS A 809 5.79 -11.74 -24.81
CA LYS A 809 5.30 -12.73 -25.78
C LYS A 809 5.08 -12.16 -27.19
N GLU A 810 4.77 -10.87 -27.31
CA GLU A 810 4.59 -10.18 -28.60
C GLU A 810 5.91 -9.76 -29.26
N VAL A 811 6.91 -9.30 -28.48
CA VAL A 811 8.07 -8.55 -29.02
C VAL A 811 9.42 -9.30 -28.97
N ILE A 812 9.48 -10.46 -28.34
CA ILE A 812 10.70 -11.28 -28.21
C ILE A 812 10.51 -12.65 -28.91
N PRO A 813 11.59 -13.33 -29.36
CA PRO A 813 11.47 -14.60 -30.08
C PRO A 813 10.78 -15.70 -29.27
N ASP A 814 10.11 -16.66 -29.94
CA ASP A 814 9.62 -17.87 -29.25
C ASP A 814 10.81 -18.61 -28.61
N PRO A 815 10.71 -19.13 -27.37
CA PRO A 815 11.82 -19.84 -26.71
C PRO A 815 12.32 -21.09 -27.46
N LYS A 816 11.55 -21.62 -28.42
CA LYS A 816 11.96 -22.72 -29.31
C LYS A 816 12.77 -22.25 -30.51
N SER A 817 12.95 -20.95 -30.70
CA SER A 817 13.79 -20.39 -31.76
C SER A 817 15.25 -20.79 -31.55
N GLU A 818 15.94 -21.18 -32.62
CA GLU A 818 17.33 -21.59 -32.54
C GLU A 818 18.25 -20.41 -32.16
N ASN A 819 19.30 -20.72 -31.41
CA ASN A 819 20.41 -19.82 -31.03
C ASN A 819 20.02 -18.42 -30.47
N ILE A 820 19.01 -18.35 -29.61
CA ILE A 820 18.62 -17.10 -28.93
C ILE A 820 19.27 -16.91 -27.55
N LYS A 821 19.36 -15.65 -27.09
CA LYS A 821 19.74 -15.30 -25.71
C LYS A 821 18.96 -14.12 -25.17
N VAL A 822 18.51 -14.18 -23.91
CA VAL A 822 17.89 -13.07 -23.19
C VAL A 822 18.86 -12.55 -22.15
N PHE A 823 19.11 -11.25 -22.15
CA PHE A 823 19.92 -10.55 -21.15
C PHE A 823 19.01 -9.67 -20.30
N VAL A 824 19.15 -9.75 -18.97
CA VAL A 824 18.33 -9.00 -18.02
C VAL A 824 19.22 -8.14 -17.13
N CYS A 825 18.92 -6.85 -17.02
CA CYS A 825 19.56 -5.96 -16.05
C CYS A 825 18.61 -4.84 -15.59
N GLY A 826 18.55 -4.59 -14.29
CA GLY A 826 17.69 -3.56 -13.72
C GLY A 826 17.64 -3.61 -12.20
N PRO A 827 16.66 -2.96 -11.57
CA PRO A 827 16.48 -3.03 -10.12
C PRO A 827 15.98 -4.44 -9.70
N PRO A 828 16.20 -4.88 -8.44
CA PRO A 828 15.79 -6.21 -7.97
C PRO A 828 14.33 -6.62 -8.25
N PRO A 829 13.32 -5.72 -8.22
CA PRO A 829 11.95 -6.05 -8.61
C PRO A 829 11.80 -6.46 -10.09
N LEU A 830 12.62 -5.91 -11.00
CA LEU A 830 12.63 -6.30 -12.41
C LEU A 830 13.16 -7.73 -12.54
N TYR A 831 14.27 -8.06 -11.88
CA TYR A 831 14.77 -9.44 -11.84
C TYR A 831 13.71 -10.40 -11.28
N LYS A 832 13.08 -10.10 -10.13
CA LYS A 832 12.02 -10.97 -9.55
C LYS A 832 10.86 -11.22 -10.53
N ALA A 833 10.41 -10.20 -11.25
CA ALA A 833 9.29 -10.34 -12.19
C ALA A 833 9.67 -11.06 -13.50
N ILE A 834 10.89 -10.84 -14.02
CA ILE A 834 11.27 -11.27 -15.37
C ILE A 834 12.00 -12.62 -15.39
N SER A 835 12.95 -12.84 -14.46
CA SER A 835 13.92 -13.94 -14.56
C SER A 835 14.26 -14.65 -13.23
N GLY A 836 13.73 -14.19 -12.09
CA GLY A 836 14.29 -14.49 -10.78
C GLY A 836 15.61 -13.76 -10.51
N GLY A 837 16.00 -13.70 -9.23
CA GLY A 837 17.27 -13.09 -8.80
C GLY A 837 18.51 -13.92 -9.14
N LYS A 838 19.69 -13.37 -8.86
CA LYS A 838 20.98 -14.10 -8.85
C LYS A 838 21.27 -14.57 -7.43
N VAL A 839 21.96 -15.70 -7.27
CA VAL A 839 22.44 -16.16 -5.95
C VAL A 839 23.75 -15.45 -5.58
N SER A 840 24.63 -15.23 -6.57
CA SER A 840 25.89 -14.50 -6.36
C SER A 840 26.34 -13.80 -7.67
N PRO A 841 27.45 -13.04 -7.68
CA PRO A 841 27.99 -12.49 -8.92
C PRO A 841 28.34 -13.55 -9.97
N ALA A 842 28.76 -14.74 -9.53
CA ALA A 842 29.13 -15.88 -10.39
C ALA A 842 27.95 -16.84 -10.64
N ASP A 843 27.04 -16.98 -9.67
CA ASP A 843 25.88 -17.87 -9.75
C ASP A 843 24.62 -17.11 -10.21
N GLN A 844 24.17 -17.46 -11.41
CA GLN A 844 22.97 -16.90 -12.05
C GLN A 844 21.68 -17.27 -11.29
N GLY A 845 21.70 -18.29 -10.43
CA GLY A 845 20.52 -18.83 -9.78
C GLY A 845 19.54 -19.49 -10.77
N GLU A 846 18.49 -20.09 -10.23
CA GLU A 846 17.44 -20.67 -11.06
C GLU A 846 16.65 -19.61 -11.85
N LEU A 847 16.07 -20.03 -12.96
CA LEU A 847 15.18 -19.18 -13.77
C LEU A 847 13.78 -19.19 -13.17
N ASP A 848 13.22 -17.99 -12.99
CA ASP A 848 11.88 -17.75 -12.46
C ASP A 848 11.15 -16.61 -13.18
N GLY A 849 9.89 -16.37 -12.81
CA GLY A 849 9.09 -15.27 -13.35
C GLY A 849 8.70 -15.44 -14.82
N ILE A 850 8.41 -14.32 -15.49
CA ILE A 850 7.76 -14.29 -16.81
C ILE A 850 8.52 -15.09 -17.87
N LEU A 851 9.85 -15.07 -17.91
CA LEU A 851 10.61 -15.84 -18.90
C LEU A 851 10.43 -17.36 -18.69
N LYS A 852 10.44 -17.84 -17.44
CA LYS A 852 10.12 -19.25 -17.13
C LYS A 852 8.70 -19.60 -17.58
N GLU A 853 7.73 -18.74 -17.26
CA GLU A 853 6.33 -18.95 -17.64
C GLU A 853 6.08 -18.92 -19.16
N LEU A 854 6.94 -18.24 -19.92
CA LEU A 854 6.91 -18.25 -21.39
C LEU A 854 7.61 -19.49 -21.98
N GLY A 855 8.37 -20.25 -21.18
CA GLY A 855 9.03 -21.49 -21.59
C GLY A 855 10.53 -21.36 -21.88
N TYR A 856 11.17 -20.24 -21.51
CA TYR A 856 12.62 -20.11 -21.60
C TYR A 856 13.35 -21.02 -20.59
N THR A 857 14.55 -21.45 -20.95
CA THR A 857 15.45 -22.20 -20.06
C THR A 857 16.51 -21.31 -19.42
N LYS A 858 17.11 -21.75 -18.31
CA LYS A 858 18.18 -20.99 -17.62
C LYS A 858 19.42 -20.77 -18.49
N GLU A 859 19.69 -21.67 -19.43
CA GLU A 859 20.78 -21.55 -20.41
C GLU A 859 20.52 -20.42 -21.42
N GLN A 860 19.24 -20.10 -21.68
CA GLN A 860 18.84 -19.02 -22.58
C GLN A 860 18.81 -17.64 -21.90
N VAL A 861 18.92 -17.55 -20.58
CA VAL A 861 18.78 -16.27 -19.84
C VAL A 861 20.06 -15.93 -19.06
N TYR A 862 20.57 -14.72 -19.24
CA TYR A 862 21.72 -14.21 -18.51
C TYR A 862 21.34 -12.94 -17.72
N LYS A 863 21.69 -12.92 -16.43
CA LYS A 863 21.43 -11.83 -15.48
C LYS A 863 22.77 -11.13 -15.18
N PHE A 864 22.88 -9.84 -15.45
CA PHE A 864 24.11 -9.07 -15.23
C PHE A 864 24.47 -8.92 -13.74
#